data_AF-A0A9D9BYB4-F1
#
_entry.id   AF-A0A9D9BYB4-F1
#
_cell.length_a   1.000
_cell.length_b   1.000
_cell.length_c   1.000
_cell.angle_alpha   90.00
_cell.angle_beta   90.00
_cell.angle_gamma   90.00
#
_symmetry.space_group_name_H-M   'P 1'
#
loop_
_entity.id
_entity.type
_entity.pdbx_description
1 polymer ?
#
loop_
_entity_poly.entity_id
_entity_poly.type
_entity_poly.pdbx_seq_one_letter_code
_entity_poly.pdbx_strand_id
1 'polypeptide(L)'
;MKFRGFLLFLMIFILGLGLVACGNENEGGGTDPIVDPGNGGGNSGEGGETVGKIELDDAKTLSYVFESVYTNGEVKDSANGFSTVDDVKMAKVFRNGSYVDEFSNFSSRHDIKMEIYNDSKMRFVNLANGYAITIPSKNVTVDYNIAKYRVQMAFDDSILSLSFESSNPYTSLSTPWYTYGSEWLMEHLMNESFITNNGLERTIPMGYKFSASNPYGDLEFKDGYDCYFFGIKIKDPNNQIERPYYNIAVVRQKNDPKNFILLVMKSKTEKNQVMYDLVTSYSRITSKGTARNYFYSEKATPNPKWDSETSAFFNKLLTTEYVNWGVFTYSLPGDENGLHPGQTNYDNVLRNSKYVQNLIETAWNHKYEIFPTYTHLRDAFPVEMAGELAGGNGFDDKPVLQFTFQYTTNNNLVGQELTPMFDIMRGNYDEKFRALARGIKEYGKPVLFRLNNEMNTDWTSYCGMMTLLDPDIFTMTWRRLYDICVEEGCTNMIWIWNPISKSCPYSSWGEDLCYFPGFDYVQLLGGTSYEFNNYSAQTAAAEIKSFRTLYQELFTKNCKSFSTEWKLIISEFACGSGGAYSGVEGRNAKVQAQWVTEMFEEMNAATPADYIKQIRGAVWFNANDYVGNVISNRLQLVARPSSSEKYDDLADTMAAFQKGFADQDARIGKK
;
A
#
# COMPACT_ATOMS: atom_id res chain seq x y z
N MET A 1 -7.83 26.00 -4.45
CA MET A 1 -7.74 24.89 -5.40
C MET A 1 -7.45 23.67 -4.54
N LYS A 2 -8.46 22.85 -4.22
CA LYS A 2 -8.29 21.63 -3.40
C LYS A 2 -8.41 20.46 -4.37
N PHE A 3 -7.29 19.90 -4.81
CA PHE A 3 -7.28 18.67 -5.58
C PHE A 3 -7.31 17.51 -4.58
N ARG A 4 -8.51 17.09 -4.18
CA ARG A 4 -8.68 15.80 -3.53
C ARG A 4 -9.13 14.81 -4.59
N GLY A 5 -8.37 13.72 -4.75
CA GLY A 5 -8.94 12.47 -5.25
C GLY A 5 -9.99 12.03 -4.24
N PHE A 6 -11.22 12.52 -4.41
CA PHE A 6 -12.36 12.17 -3.57
C PHE A 6 -12.85 10.78 -3.98
N LEU A 7 -12.50 9.75 -3.21
CA LEU A 7 -13.27 8.50 -3.12
C LEU A 7 -13.92 8.39 -1.74
N LEU A 8 -15.17 7.92 -1.75
CA LEU A 8 -16.14 7.75 -0.64
C LEU A 8 -16.52 9.00 0.18
N PHE A 9 -17.56 9.71 -0.28
CA PHE A 9 -18.43 10.53 0.58
C PHE A 9 -19.88 10.07 0.49
N LEU A 10 -20.42 9.54 1.59
CA LEU A 10 -21.86 9.52 1.82
C LEU A 10 -22.25 10.91 2.38
N MET A 11 -22.77 11.78 1.49
CA MET A 11 -23.52 13.03 1.73
C MET A 11 -22.96 14.14 2.66
N ILE A 12 -22.53 15.28 2.06
CA ILE A 12 -23.06 16.67 2.22
C ILE A 12 -22.00 17.81 1.96
N PHE A 13 -22.33 18.65 0.96
CA PHE A 13 -22.03 20.08 0.66
C PHE A 13 -20.64 20.69 0.29
N ILE A 14 -20.61 21.26 -0.95
CA ILE A 14 -20.05 22.56 -1.46
C ILE A 14 -18.73 22.61 -2.29
N LEU A 15 -18.91 23.03 -3.57
CA LEU A 15 -18.06 23.72 -4.59
C LEU A 15 -16.71 23.08 -5.01
N GLY A 16 -16.33 22.84 -6.27
CA GLY A 16 -16.84 23.18 -7.60
C GLY A 16 -15.74 23.78 -8.51
N LEU A 17 -15.25 23.04 -9.53
CA LEU A 17 -14.77 23.45 -10.88
C LEU A 17 -13.51 22.73 -11.43
N GLY A 18 -13.67 22.04 -12.57
CA GLY A 18 -12.81 22.08 -13.77
C GLY A 18 -11.50 21.28 -13.81
N LEU A 19 -11.52 20.08 -14.42
CA LEU A 19 -10.34 19.31 -14.81
C LEU A 19 -9.80 19.77 -16.18
N VAL A 20 -8.47 19.97 -16.27
CA VAL A 20 -7.69 19.93 -17.51
C VAL A 20 -6.82 18.69 -17.45
N ALA A 21 -6.97 17.81 -18.44
CA ALA A 21 -6.16 16.62 -18.61
C ALA A 21 -4.68 17.00 -18.88
N CYS A 22 -3.74 16.32 -18.23
CA CYS A 22 -2.32 16.38 -18.58
C CYS A 22 -1.80 14.99 -18.94
N GLY A 23 -1.68 14.78 -20.25
CA GLY A 23 -0.50 14.29 -20.95
C GLY A 23 0.26 13.09 -20.40
N ASN A 24 0.16 11.97 -21.12
CA ASN A 24 1.09 10.85 -21.08
C ASN A 24 2.51 11.30 -21.47
N GLU A 25 3.50 10.98 -20.64
CA GLU A 25 4.88 10.85 -21.09
C GLU A 25 5.19 9.36 -21.31
N ASN A 26 5.52 9.03 -22.57
CA ASN A 26 6.01 7.73 -23.00
C ASN A 26 7.43 7.51 -22.46
N GLU A 27 7.60 6.60 -21.50
CA GLU A 27 8.91 5.99 -21.26
C GLU A 27 9.04 4.71 -22.09
N GLY A 28 10.02 4.69 -22.99
CA GLY A 28 10.26 3.62 -23.94
C GLY A 28 10.60 2.30 -23.27
N GLY A 29 9.93 1.24 -23.71
CA GLY A 29 10.20 -0.14 -23.28
C GLY A 29 11.59 -0.60 -23.72
N GLY A 30 12.49 -0.73 -22.74
CA GLY A 30 13.67 -1.58 -22.83
C GLY A 30 13.36 -2.91 -22.14
N THR A 31 13.43 -4.01 -22.89
CA THR A 31 13.34 -5.37 -22.35
C THR A 31 14.64 -5.72 -21.62
N ASP A 32 14.64 -5.65 -20.29
CA ASP A 32 15.73 -6.20 -19.47
C ASP A 32 15.62 -7.74 -19.41
N PRO A 33 16.73 -8.49 -19.56
CA PRO A 33 16.70 -9.93 -19.40
C PRO A 33 16.48 -10.31 -17.94
N ILE A 34 15.55 -11.25 -17.73
CA ILE A 34 15.29 -11.92 -16.45
C ILE A 34 16.58 -12.61 -16.01
N VAL A 35 17.20 -12.11 -14.93
CA VAL A 35 18.29 -12.78 -14.23
C VAL A 35 17.69 -13.53 -13.05
N ASP A 36 17.85 -14.84 -13.07
CA ASP A 36 17.46 -15.79 -12.04
C ASP A 36 18.00 -15.38 -10.65
N PRO A 37 17.15 -15.06 -9.66
CA PRO A 37 17.61 -14.74 -8.31
C PRO A 37 17.85 -16.02 -7.53
N GLY A 38 19.11 -16.28 -7.21
CA GLY A 38 19.53 -17.38 -6.37
C GLY A 38 18.76 -17.42 -5.03
N ASN A 39 18.24 -18.61 -4.77
CA ASN A 39 17.50 -19.09 -3.61
C ASN A 39 18.02 -18.53 -2.26
N GLY A 40 17.29 -17.59 -1.68
CA GLY A 40 17.51 -17.06 -0.32
C GLY A 40 16.60 -17.74 0.70
N GLY A 41 16.67 -19.07 0.79
CA GLY A 41 15.97 -19.86 1.80
C GLY A 41 16.76 -19.91 3.11
N GLY A 42 16.17 -19.41 4.20
CA GLY A 42 16.65 -19.72 5.54
C GLY A 42 16.45 -21.21 5.84
N ASN A 43 17.53 -21.95 6.05
CA ASN A 43 17.47 -23.22 6.75
C ASN A 43 18.75 -23.49 7.55
N SER A 44 18.55 -23.92 8.78
CA SER A 44 19.57 -24.44 9.68
C SER A 44 20.09 -25.78 9.15
N GLY A 45 21.39 -25.82 8.83
CA GLY A 45 22.09 -27.04 8.45
C GLY A 45 23.59 -26.79 8.40
N GLU A 46 24.34 -27.45 9.27
CA GLU A 46 25.80 -27.37 9.34
C GLU A 46 26.44 -27.86 8.03
N GLY A 47 27.03 -26.92 7.29
CA GLY A 47 27.85 -27.16 6.11
C GLY A 47 28.68 -25.90 5.83
N GLY A 48 29.96 -25.93 6.19
CA GLY A 48 30.84 -24.77 6.08
C GLY A 48 31.16 -24.40 4.64
N GLU A 49 30.42 -23.46 4.07
CA GLU A 49 30.89 -22.61 2.97
C GLU A 49 31.71 -21.47 3.56
N THR A 50 32.92 -21.26 3.04
CA THR A 50 33.73 -20.09 3.37
C THR A 50 33.04 -18.83 2.84
N VAL A 51 32.27 -18.18 3.69
CA VAL A 51 31.72 -16.84 3.46
C VAL A 51 32.90 -15.88 3.29
N GLY A 52 32.99 -15.20 2.15
CA GLY A 52 34.00 -14.18 1.89
C GLY A 52 33.99 -13.08 2.96
N LYS A 53 35.10 -12.36 3.10
CA LYS A 53 35.24 -11.32 4.12
C LYS A 53 34.35 -10.11 3.78
N ILE A 54 33.19 -9.98 4.43
CA ILE A 54 32.26 -8.85 4.23
C ILE A 54 32.85 -7.50 4.70
N GLU A 55 33.72 -7.56 5.70
CA GLU A 55 34.40 -6.39 6.27
C GLU A 55 35.71 -6.12 5.54
N LEU A 56 35.75 -5.05 4.76
CA LEU A 56 36.88 -4.69 3.91
C LEU A 56 37.78 -3.69 4.67
N ASP A 57 39.02 -4.05 4.91
CA ASP A 57 40.01 -3.24 5.65
C ASP A 57 41.34 -3.08 4.90
N ASP A 58 41.43 -3.60 3.67
CA ASP A 58 42.64 -3.46 2.87
C ASP A 58 42.76 -2.05 2.29
N ALA A 59 43.99 -1.53 2.28
CA ALA A 59 44.26 -0.14 1.89
C ALA A 59 43.79 0.20 0.47
N LYS A 60 43.77 -0.76 -0.47
CA LYS A 60 43.35 -0.51 -1.85
C LYS A 60 41.84 -0.31 -1.91
N THR A 61 41.07 -1.19 -1.28
CA THR A 61 39.61 -1.05 -1.21
C THR A 61 39.22 0.22 -0.46
N LEU A 62 39.85 0.50 0.69
CA LEU A 62 39.53 1.70 1.49
C LEU A 62 39.80 2.99 0.69
N SER A 63 40.94 3.11 0.01
CA SER A 63 41.23 4.24 -0.87
C SER A 63 40.27 4.28 -2.07
N TYR A 64 39.88 3.13 -2.60
CA TYR A 64 38.92 3.09 -3.71
C TYR A 64 37.54 3.62 -3.30
N VAL A 65 36.94 3.09 -2.24
CA VAL A 65 35.59 3.49 -1.77
C VAL A 65 35.56 4.94 -1.29
N PHE A 66 36.62 5.41 -0.63
CA PHE A 66 36.64 6.73 -0.01
C PHE A 66 37.08 7.85 -0.97
N GLU A 67 38.03 7.57 -1.87
CA GLU A 67 38.68 8.61 -2.69
C GLU A 67 38.49 8.41 -4.20
N SER A 68 38.49 7.16 -4.68
CA SER A 68 38.49 6.90 -6.13
C SER A 68 37.09 6.87 -6.73
N VAL A 69 36.09 6.39 -5.98
CA VAL A 69 34.70 6.36 -6.44
C VAL A 69 34.18 7.79 -6.63
N TYR A 70 34.53 8.72 -5.74
CA TYR A 70 34.21 10.14 -5.85
C TYR A 70 35.46 11.00 -5.66
N THR A 71 36.14 11.31 -6.77
CA THR A 71 37.41 12.06 -6.78
C THR A 71 37.29 13.50 -6.29
N ASN A 72 36.08 14.04 -6.21
CA ASN A 72 35.82 15.41 -5.75
C ASN A 72 35.56 15.50 -4.24
N GLY A 73 35.75 14.40 -3.49
CA GLY A 73 35.57 14.38 -2.04
C GLY A 73 34.12 14.41 -1.56
N GLU A 74 33.15 14.05 -2.42
CA GLU A 74 31.71 14.08 -2.10
C GLU A 74 31.32 13.15 -0.93
N VAL A 75 32.15 12.13 -0.65
CA VAL A 75 31.95 11.17 0.46
C VAL A 75 32.39 11.76 1.81
N LYS A 76 33.29 12.75 1.81
CA LYS A 76 33.91 13.29 3.02
C LYS A 76 32.90 13.93 3.96
N ASP A 77 33.16 13.79 5.25
CA ASP A 77 32.44 14.44 6.34
C ASP A 77 33.42 14.72 7.49
N SER A 78 34.16 15.82 7.35
CA SER A 78 35.24 16.16 8.28
C SER A 78 34.73 16.44 9.69
N ALA A 79 33.52 16.96 9.83
CA ALA A 79 32.90 17.21 11.13
C ALA A 79 32.63 15.91 11.92
N ASN A 80 32.53 14.78 11.21
CA ASN A 80 32.31 13.46 11.81
C ASN A 80 33.52 12.53 11.72
N GLY A 81 34.71 13.04 11.40
CA GLY A 81 35.94 12.25 11.35
C GLY A 81 36.04 11.36 10.11
N PHE A 82 35.59 11.86 8.96
CA PHE A 82 35.79 11.26 7.64
C PHE A 82 36.43 12.30 6.70
N SER A 83 37.68 12.66 6.94
CA SER A 83 38.41 13.69 6.17
C SER A 83 39.33 13.10 5.11
N THR A 84 39.98 11.99 5.46
CA THR A 84 41.01 11.29 4.68
C THR A 84 40.81 9.78 4.80
N VAL A 85 41.42 9.01 3.89
CA VAL A 85 41.35 7.54 3.97
C VAL A 85 41.92 6.97 5.27
N ASP A 86 42.88 7.65 5.92
CA ASP A 86 43.47 7.22 7.20
C ASP A 86 42.46 7.21 8.37
N ASP A 87 41.37 7.96 8.23
CA ASP A 87 40.27 7.97 9.18
C ASP A 87 39.38 6.73 9.05
N VAL A 88 39.42 6.07 7.89
CA VAL A 88 38.59 4.89 7.57
C VAL A 88 39.25 3.63 8.13
N LYS A 89 38.50 2.86 8.92
CA LYS A 89 38.97 1.61 9.53
C LYS A 89 38.46 0.37 8.81
N MET A 90 37.28 0.47 8.21
CA MET A 90 36.61 -0.63 7.55
C MET A 90 35.54 -0.11 6.59
N ALA A 91 35.21 -0.86 5.56
CA ALA A 91 34.04 -0.64 4.73
C ALA A 91 33.28 -1.94 4.46
N LYS A 92 31.96 -1.85 4.29
CA LYS A 92 31.13 -2.89 3.68
C LYS A 92 30.55 -2.33 2.40
N VAL A 93 30.61 -3.10 1.32
CA VAL A 93 30.04 -2.70 0.03
C VAL A 93 28.95 -3.67 -0.35
N PHE A 94 27.73 -3.16 -0.43
CA PHE A 94 26.57 -3.90 -0.91
C PHE A 94 26.40 -3.62 -2.40
N ARG A 95 26.44 -4.68 -3.22
CA ARG A 95 26.35 -4.61 -4.68
C ARG A 95 25.30 -5.60 -5.18
N ASN A 96 24.28 -5.09 -5.86
CA ASN A 96 23.26 -5.92 -6.53
C ASN A 96 22.68 -7.04 -5.65
N GLY A 97 22.43 -6.78 -4.36
CA GLY A 97 21.71 -7.72 -3.49
C GLY A 97 22.58 -8.45 -2.47
N SER A 98 23.90 -8.30 -2.54
CA SER A 98 24.82 -8.98 -1.61
C SER A 98 25.99 -8.10 -1.23
N TYR A 99 26.60 -8.38 -0.09
CA TYR A 99 27.89 -7.81 0.27
C TYR A 99 29.01 -8.49 -0.53
N VAL A 100 29.99 -7.70 -0.98
CA VAL A 100 31.17 -8.20 -1.69
C VAL A 100 32.39 -8.24 -0.78
N ASP A 101 33.33 -9.13 -1.09
CA ASP A 101 34.59 -9.34 -0.36
C ASP A 101 35.80 -8.59 -0.95
N GLU A 102 35.64 -7.98 -2.12
CA GLU A 102 36.54 -6.98 -2.70
C GLU A 102 35.75 -5.95 -3.53
N PHE A 103 36.22 -4.70 -3.60
CA PHE A 103 35.60 -3.69 -4.45
C PHE A 103 36.62 -2.71 -5.05
N SER A 104 36.86 -2.87 -6.35
CA SER A 104 37.85 -2.08 -7.11
C SER A 104 37.30 -1.49 -8.42
N ASN A 105 36.03 -1.74 -8.74
CA ASN A 105 35.40 -1.21 -9.95
C ASN A 105 33.89 -0.97 -9.80
N PHE A 106 33.41 0.08 -10.48
CA PHE A 106 32.01 0.48 -10.56
C PHE A 106 31.53 0.51 -12.02
N SER A 107 30.25 0.22 -12.24
CA SER A 107 29.58 0.44 -13.53
C SER A 107 28.18 1.01 -13.31
N SER A 108 27.66 1.74 -14.30
CA SER A 108 26.32 2.36 -14.22
C SER A 108 25.16 1.36 -14.08
N ARG A 109 25.39 0.07 -14.32
CA ARG A 109 24.39 -0.99 -14.14
C ARG A 109 24.28 -1.49 -12.70
N HIS A 110 25.26 -1.18 -11.85
CA HIS A 110 25.27 -1.64 -10.47
C HIS A 110 24.36 -0.79 -9.60
N ASP A 111 23.74 -1.45 -8.63
CA ASP A 111 23.20 -0.80 -7.45
C ASP A 111 24.21 -0.95 -6.31
N ILE A 112 24.82 0.16 -5.86
CA ILE A 112 25.88 0.15 -4.85
C ILE A 112 25.48 0.99 -3.64
N LYS A 113 25.64 0.38 -2.46
CA LYS A 113 25.61 1.06 -1.17
C LYS A 113 26.93 0.80 -0.45
N MET A 114 27.48 1.81 0.21
CA MET A 114 28.71 1.70 0.99
C MET A 114 28.44 2.07 2.43
N GLU A 115 28.93 1.24 3.33
CA GLU A 115 28.96 1.47 4.77
C GLU A 115 30.43 1.67 5.15
N ILE A 116 30.85 2.92 5.35
CA ILE A 116 32.26 3.28 5.60
C ILE A 116 32.40 3.64 7.08
N TYR A 117 33.30 2.95 7.79
CA TYR A 117 33.39 3.06 9.24
C TYR A 117 34.69 3.74 9.67
N ASN A 118 34.58 4.59 10.69
CA ASN A 118 35.70 4.99 11.52
C ASN A 118 35.58 4.31 12.90
N ASP A 119 36.32 4.77 13.91
CA ASP A 119 36.35 4.13 15.23
C ASP A 119 35.00 4.12 15.98
N SER A 120 34.05 4.98 15.60
CA SER A 120 32.79 5.20 16.34
C SER A 120 31.53 5.39 15.50
N LYS A 121 31.65 5.73 14.21
CA LYS A 121 30.53 6.12 13.34
C LYS A 121 30.57 5.37 12.01
N MET A 122 29.44 5.36 11.33
CA MET A 122 29.29 4.85 9.97
C MET A 122 28.89 5.98 9.01
N ARG A 123 29.69 6.26 7.99
CA ARG A 123 29.32 7.06 6.82
C ARG A 123 28.64 6.15 5.81
N PHE A 124 27.33 6.29 5.67
CA PHE A 124 26.54 5.60 4.66
C PHE A 124 26.53 6.38 3.34
N VAL A 125 26.74 5.69 2.24
CA VAL A 125 26.75 6.26 0.88
C VAL A 125 25.83 5.43 -0.01
N ASN A 126 24.73 6.02 -0.48
CA ASN A 126 23.85 5.41 -1.46
C ASN A 126 24.13 6.02 -2.83
N LEU A 127 24.92 5.31 -3.64
CA LEU A 127 25.40 5.83 -4.92
C LEU A 127 24.25 6.00 -5.89
N ALA A 128 23.35 5.01 -5.96
CA ALA A 128 22.25 5.02 -6.92
C ALA A 128 21.29 6.20 -6.69
N ASN A 129 20.93 6.46 -5.43
CA ASN A 129 20.06 7.59 -5.08
C ASN A 129 20.82 8.92 -4.88
N GLY A 130 22.15 8.90 -4.92
CA GLY A 130 22.99 10.10 -4.89
C GLY A 130 22.99 10.84 -3.55
N TYR A 131 23.13 10.13 -2.43
CA TYR A 131 23.31 10.79 -1.14
C TYR A 131 24.31 10.07 -0.22
N ALA A 132 24.82 10.82 0.75
CA ALA A 132 25.58 10.28 1.87
C ALA A 132 25.12 10.90 3.21
N ILE A 133 25.19 10.12 4.28
CA ILE A 133 24.78 10.53 5.63
C ILE A 133 25.63 9.78 6.68
N THR A 134 25.90 10.41 7.82
CA THR A 134 26.72 9.80 8.87
C THR A 134 25.85 9.38 10.05
N ILE A 135 25.80 8.06 10.28
CA ILE A 135 25.11 7.48 11.43
C ILE A 135 26.02 7.57 12.66
N PRO A 136 25.54 8.09 13.80
CA PRO A 136 26.36 8.33 14.98
C PRO A 136 26.66 7.06 15.80
N SER A 137 26.71 5.91 15.14
CA SER A 137 27.06 4.62 15.74
C SER A 137 27.78 3.77 14.69
N LYS A 138 28.68 2.90 15.16
CA LYS A 138 29.29 1.85 14.34
C LYS A 138 28.52 0.52 14.41
N ASN A 139 27.65 0.37 15.39
CA ASN A 139 26.84 -0.84 15.59
C ASN A 139 25.51 -0.66 14.85
N VAL A 140 25.57 -0.78 13.52
CA VAL A 140 24.42 -0.55 12.64
C VAL A 140 24.06 -1.83 11.92
N THR A 141 22.78 -2.16 11.90
CA THR A 141 22.20 -3.18 11.02
C THR A 141 21.40 -2.48 9.94
N VAL A 142 21.68 -2.77 8.67
CA VAL A 142 21.02 -2.13 7.53
C VAL A 142 20.12 -3.14 6.80
N ASP A 143 18.90 -2.73 6.48
CA ASP A 143 17.96 -3.47 5.65
C ASP A 143 17.88 -2.83 4.25
N TYR A 144 18.28 -3.61 3.24
CA TYR A 144 18.24 -3.24 1.84
C TYR A 144 17.10 -3.89 1.04
N ASN A 145 16.23 -4.71 1.66
CA ASN A 145 15.23 -5.51 0.94
C ASN A 145 14.38 -4.68 -0.03
N ILE A 146 14.00 -3.46 0.35
CA ILE A 146 13.26 -2.53 -0.49
C ILE A 146 14.02 -1.21 -0.74
N ALA A 147 15.35 -1.30 -0.90
CA ALA A 147 16.26 -0.16 -1.01
C ALA A 147 16.03 0.78 -2.21
N LYS A 148 15.20 0.41 -3.19
CA LYS A 148 14.72 1.36 -4.21
C LYS A 148 13.79 2.40 -3.58
N TYR A 149 12.97 1.97 -2.62
CA TYR A 149 11.98 2.79 -1.95
C TYR A 149 12.51 3.40 -0.66
N ARG A 150 13.07 2.57 0.23
CA ARG A 150 13.68 3.03 1.49
C ARG A 150 14.78 2.11 1.96
N VAL A 151 15.74 2.68 2.69
CA VAL A 151 16.74 1.92 3.47
C VAL A 151 16.39 2.09 4.94
N GLN A 152 16.36 1.00 5.70
CA GLN A 152 16.15 1.06 7.15
C GLN A 152 17.44 0.69 7.88
N MET A 153 17.74 1.42 8.95
CA MET A 153 18.94 1.22 9.76
C MET A 153 18.57 1.14 11.23
N ALA A 154 18.85 0.01 11.86
CA ALA A 154 18.75 -0.14 13.31
C ALA A 154 20.11 0.17 13.94
N PHE A 155 20.13 1.06 14.93
CA PHE A 155 21.32 1.41 15.70
C PHE A 155 20.90 1.87 17.10
N ASP A 156 21.67 1.48 18.11
CA ASP A 156 21.38 1.75 19.52
C ASP A 156 19.92 1.38 19.88
N ASP A 157 19.09 2.35 20.30
CA ASP A 157 17.67 2.18 20.60
C ASP A 157 16.73 2.69 19.48
N SER A 158 17.27 2.94 18.28
CA SER A 158 16.60 3.64 17.17
C SER A 158 16.49 2.78 15.91
N ILE A 159 15.46 3.07 15.11
CA ILE A 159 15.31 2.61 13.72
C ILE A 159 15.11 3.85 12.86
N LEU A 160 16.01 4.07 11.90
CA LEU A 160 15.95 5.17 10.94
C LEU A 160 15.56 4.63 9.56
N SER A 161 14.45 5.13 9.03
CA SER A 161 14.04 4.95 7.63
C SER A 161 14.49 6.15 6.80
N LEU A 162 15.19 5.87 5.70
CA LEU A 162 15.66 6.86 4.73
C LEU A 162 15.03 6.60 3.37
N SER A 163 14.33 7.59 2.82
CA SER A 163 13.86 7.54 1.43
C SER A 163 14.35 8.76 0.66
N PHE A 164 14.83 8.52 -0.56
CA PHE A 164 15.09 9.60 -1.51
C PHE A 164 13.85 9.78 -2.38
N GLU A 165 13.38 11.01 -2.43
CA GLU A 165 12.10 11.36 -3.04
C GLU A 165 12.36 12.20 -4.28
N SER A 166 11.70 11.83 -5.37
CA SER A 166 11.80 12.52 -6.67
C SER A 166 10.48 12.47 -7.44
N SER A 167 9.35 12.29 -6.74
CA SER A 167 8.08 11.92 -7.38
C SER A 167 7.02 13.03 -7.33
N ASN A 168 7.40 14.26 -6.95
CA ASN A 168 6.47 15.39 -6.95
C ASN A 168 5.91 15.63 -8.37
N PRO A 169 4.60 15.44 -8.62
CA PRO A 169 3.99 15.64 -9.94
C PRO A 169 3.62 17.11 -10.19
N TYR A 170 3.63 17.95 -9.16
CA TYR A 170 3.10 19.31 -9.20
C TYR A 170 4.07 20.33 -9.80
N THR A 171 5.14 19.89 -10.47
CA THR A 171 6.22 20.77 -10.98
C THR A 171 5.74 21.82 -12.00
N SER A 172 4.55 21.66 -12.57
CA SER A 172 3.93 22.64 -13.47
C SER A 172 3.06 23.70 -12.76
N LEU A 173 2.76 23.53 -11.47
CA LEU A 173 1.97 24.49 -10.70
C LEU A 173 2.81 25.71 -10.29
N SER A 174 2.14 26.81 -9.92
CA SER A 174 2.80 28.04 -9.47
C SER A 174 3.48 27.91 -8.10
N THR A 175 3.08 26.92 -7.30
CA THR A 175 3.62 26.67 -5.95
C THR A 175 3.93 25.18 -5.75
N PRO A 176 4.80 24.58 -6.59
CA PRO A 176 4.91 23.13 -6.75
C PRO A 176 5.31 22.41 -5.46
N TRP A 177 6.23 23.01 -4.69
CA TRP A 177 6.67 22.47 -3.40
C TRP A 177 5.61 22.64 -2.31
N TYR A 178 4.94 23.81 -2.28
CA TYR A 178 3.85 24.03 -1.31
C TYR A 178 2.75 23.01 -1.51
N THR A 179 2.25 22.82 -2.74
CA THR A 179 1.16 21.89 -3.03
C THR A 179 1.52 20.48 -2.57
N TYR A 180 2.68 19.95 -2.97
CA TYR A 180 3.12 18.62 -2.53
C TYR A 180 3.28 18.54 -1.01
N GLY A 181 3.95 19.52 -0.41
CA GLY A 181 4.18 19.57 1.03
C GLY A 181 2.88 19.64 1.84
N SER A 182 1.90 20.41 1.37
CA SER A 182 0.65 20.68 2.09
C SER A 182 -0.44 19.64 1.85
N GLU A 183 -0.36 18.87 0.77
CA GLU A 183 -1.36 17.83 0.46
C GLU A 183 -0.86 16.43 0.79
N TRP A 184 0.44 16.14 0.63
CA TRP A 184 0.90 14.75 0.56
C TRP A 184 2.05 14.39 1.50
N LEU A 185 2.74 15.39 2.07
CA LEU A 185 3.92 15.13 2.90
C LEU A 185 3.74 15.60 4.36
N MET A 186 3.34 16.84 4.58
CA MET A 186 3.42 17.46 5.91
C MET A 186 2.07 17.95 6.44
N GLU A 187 0.96 17.70 5.74
CA GLU A 187 -0.40 18.15 6.10
C GLU A 187 -0.71 17.88 7.58
N HIS A 188 -0.67 16.60 7.97
CA HIS A 188 -1.02 16.17 9.32
C HIS A 188 0.08 16.47 10.36
N LEU A 189 1.36 16.37 9.98
CA LEU A 189 2.49 16.68 10.87
C LEU A 189 2.50 18.14 11.34
N MET A 190 1.99 19.06 10.50
CA MET A 190 1.86 20.48 10.82
C MET A 190 0.56 20.84 11.56
N ASN A 191 -0.38 19.90 11.73
CA ASN A 191 -1.69 20.18 12.28
C ASN A 191 -1.75 19.88 13.80
N GLU A 192 -1.92 20.90 14.64
CA GLU A 192 -2.06 20.70 16.10
C GLU A 192 -3.31 19.90 16.50
N SER A 193 -4.38 19.95 15.70
CA SER A 193 -5.57 19.12 15.92
C SER A 193 -5.21 17.65 15.72
N PHE A 194 -4.41 17.31 14.70
CA PHE A 194 -3.91 15.96 14.51
C PHE A 194 -3.07 15.48 15.69
N ILE A 195 -2.13 16.31 16.16
CA ILE A 195 -1.30 15.98 17.32
C ILE A 195 -2.18 15.71 18.56
N THR A 196 -3.15 16.59 18.81
CA THR A 196 -4.02 16.51 20.00
C THR A 196 -4.99 15.33 19.92
N ASN A 197 -5.72 15.18 18.80
CA ASN A 197 -6.77 14.18 18.61
C ASN A 197 -6.25 12.75 18.69
N ASN A 198 -4.98 12.53 18.34
CA ASN A 198 -4.38 11.20 18.24
C ASN A 198 -3.51 10.83 19.45
N GLY A 199 -3.53 11.64 20.52
CA GLY A 199 -2.75 11.39 21.73
C GLY A 199 -1.23 11.48 21.47
N LEU A 200 -0.82 12.47 20.68
CA LEU A 200 0.57 12.77 20.38
C LEU A 200 1.02 14.01 21.17
N GLU A 201 2.33 14.22 21.24
CA GLU A 201 2.95 15.37 21.88
C GLU A 201 4.14 15.84 21.05
N ARG A 202 4.32 17.16 20.88
CA ARG A 202 5.53 17.69 20.22
C ARG A 202 6.71 17.68 21.18
N THR A 203 7.83 17.12 20.73
CA THR A 203 9.14 17.26 21.39
C THR A 203 10.00 18.34 20.73
N ILE A 204 9.64 18.77 19.52
CA ILE A 204 10.23 19.92 18.83
C ILE A 204 9.10 20.91 18.51
N PRO A 205 9.20 22.19 18.92
CA PRO A 205 8.20 23.19 18.59
C PRO A 205 8.22 23.51 17.09
N MET A 206 7.06 23.87 16.52
CA MET A 206 6.98 24.34 15.14
C MET A 206 7.66 25.72 15.00
N GLY A 207 8.82 25.75 14.35
CA GLY A 207 9.64 26.95 14.19
C GLY A 207 9.30 27.84 12.99
N TYR A 208 8.39 27.39 12.12
CA TYR A 208 8.08 28.09 10.86
C TYR A 208 6.61 27.92 10.46
N LYS A 209 6.12 28.87 9.66
CA LYS A 209 4.77 28.84 9.08
C LYS A 209 4.85 28.49 7.60
N PHE A 210 4.53 27.24 7.28
CA PHE A 210 4.44 26.77 5.90
C PHE A 210 3.13 27.22 5.26
N SER A 211 3.20 28.04 4.21
CA SER A 211 2.03 28.54 3.48
C SER A 211 2.37 28.76 2.01
N ALA A 212 1.35 28.95 1.16
CA ALA A 212 1.56 29.27 -0.25
C ALA A 212 2.43 30.53 -0.46
N SER A 213 2.34 31.49 0.47
CA SER A 213 3.14 32.72 0.48
C SER A 213 4.52 32.57 1.14
N ASN A 214 4.73 31.52 1.93
CA ASN A 214 5.99 31.20 2.59
C ASN A 214 6.21 29.67 2.60
N PRO A 215 6.61 29.08 1.47
CA PRO A 215 6.70 27.63 1.32
C PRO A 215 8.05 27.09 1.79
N TYR A 216 8.61 27.65 2.86
CA TYR A 216 9.94 27.32 3.38
C TYR A 216 9.85 26.90 4.84
N GLY A 217 10.72 25.96 5.22
CA GLY A 217 10.99 25.56 6.60
C GLY A 217 12.11 26.42 7.18
N ASP A 218 13.13 25.76 7.71
CA ASP A 218 14.35 26.38 8.22
C ASP A 218 15.42 26.45 7.12
N LEU A 219 15.74 27.67 6.70
CA LEU A 219 16.77 27.98 5.70
C LEU A 219 18.13 28.30 6.31
N GLU A 220 18.22 28.40 7.64
CA GLU A 220 19.43 28.79 8.38
C GLU A 220 20.12 27.58 9.02
N PHE A 221 19.40 26.47 9.25
CA PHE A 221 19.97 25.27 9.86
C PHE A 221 21.12 24.66 9.06
N LYS A 222 21.02 24.63 7.73
CA LYS A 222 22.03 24.05 6.84
C LYS A 222 22.13 24.81 5.53
N ASP A 223 23.30 25.39 5.28
CA ASP A 223 23.59 26.20 4.10
C ASP A 223 23.19 25.50 2.79
N GLY A 224 22.36 26.18 2.00
CA GLY A 224 21.89 25.70 0.70
C GLY A 224 20.70 24.73 0.76
N TYR A 225 20.20 24.40 1.95
CA TYR A 225 19.06 23.51 2.14
C TYR A 225 17.87 24.22 2.80
N ASP A 226 16.70 23.64 2.60
CA ASP A 226 15.45 23.95 3.26
C ASP A 226 15.07 22.73 4.11
N CYS A 227 15.08 22.91 5.42
CA CYS A 227 14.98 21.82 6.40
C CYS A 227 13.66 21.92 7.19
N TYR A 228 13.00 20.78 7.35
CA TYR A 228 11.79 20.67 8.16
C TYR A 228 12.03 19.64 9.26
N PHE A 229 11.60 19.93 10.48
CA PHE A 229 11.80 19.05 11.63
C PHE A 229 10.50 18.84 12.39
N PHE A 230 10.19 17.59 12.67
CA PHE A 230 9.08 17.20 13.53
C PHE A 230 9.57 16.22 14.57
N GLY A 231 9.53 16.63 15.84
CA GLY A 231 9.74 15.77 16.99
C GLY A 231 8.38 15.48 17.62
N ILE A 232 8.00 14.21 17.69
CA ILE A 232 6.68 13.77 18.13
C ILE A 232 6.85 12.57 19.06
N LYS A 233 6.19 12.58 20.21
CA LYS A 233 6.05 11.44 21.11
C LYS A 233 4.61 10.91 21.03
N ILE A 234 4.45 9.62 20.80
CA ILE A 234 3.17 8.95 21.01
C ILE A 234 2.98 8.80 22.52
N LYS A 235 1.91 9.39 23.08
CA LYS A 235 1.59 9.19 24.51
C LYS A 235 1.21 7.73 24.71
N ASP A 236 1.89 7.06 25.61
CA ASP A 236 1.70 5.64 25.87
C ASP A 236 1.78 5.38 27.38
N PRO A 237 0.68 5.60 28.12
CA PRO A 237 0.68 5.49 29.58
C PRO A 237 0.95 4.06 30.09
N ASN A 238 0.76 3.06 29.23
CA ASN A 238 0.86 1.64 29.58
C ASN A 238 2.15 0.98 29.04
N ASN A 239 3.07 1.76 28.46
CA ASN A 239 4.35 1.31 27.90
C ASN A 239 4.21 0.11 26.94
N GLN A 240 3.18 0.12 26.08
CA GLN A 240 2.92 -0.91 25.08
C GLN A 240 3.72 -0.70 23.78
N ILE A 241 4.17 0.53 23.52
CA ILE A 241 4.86 0.93 22.31
C ILE A 241 6.37 0.90 22.59
N GLU A 242 7.09 -0.01 21.92
CA GLU A 242 8.53 -0.18 22.14
C GLU A 242 9.33 1.10 21.84
N ARG A 243 8.95 1.84 20.78
CA ARG A 243 9.65 3.06 20.31
C ARG A 243 8.65 4.21 20.11
N PRO A 244 8.24 4.91 21.19
CA PRO A 244 7.19 5.93 21.11
C PRO A 244 7.70 7.29 20.64
N TYR A 245 9.01 7.51 20.56
CA TYR A 245 9.61 8.77 20.13
C TYR A 245 9.89 8.75 18.63
N TYR A 246 9.35 9.72 17.90
CA TYR A 246 9.53 9.93 16.47
C TYR A 246 10.24 11.25 16.22
N ASN A 247 11.28 11.18 15.39
CA ASN A 247 11.97 12.33 14.83
C ASN A 247 11.89 12.21 13.31
N ILE A 248 11.36 13.24 12.66
CA ILE A 248 11.15 13.28 11.22
C ILE A 248 11.84 14.51 10.68
N ALA A 249 12.59 14.36 9.59
CA ALA A 249 13.16 15.47 8.86
C ALA A 249 12.93 15.36 7.35
N VAL A 250 12.61 16.50 6.73
CA VAL A 250 12.58 16.66 5.28
C VAL A 250 13.71 17.60 4.91
N VAL A 251 14.63 17.16 4.05
CA VAL A 251 15.81 17.94 3.68
C VAL A 251 15.87 18.08 2.16
N ARG A 252 15.65 19.30 1.69
CA ARG A 252 15.52 19.65 0.27
C ARG A 252 16.56 20.70 -0.09
N GLN A 253 17.18 20.62 -1.27
CA GLN A 253 18.01 21.74 -1.73
C GLN A 253 17.12 22.97 -1.92
N LYS A 254 17.63 24.16 -1.56
CA LYS A 254 16.85 25.40 -1.65
C LYS A 254 16.29 25.56 -3.07
N ASN A 255 14.97 25.72 -3.16
CA ASN A 255 14.19 25.85 -4.40
C ASN A 255 14.05 24.60 -5.29
N ASP A 256 14.60 23.43 -4.95
CA ASP A 256 14.37 22.21 -5.73
C ASP A 256 12.91 21.74 -5.54
N PRO A 257 12.04 21.80 -6.55
CA PRO A 257 10.62 21.48 -6.35
C PRO A 257 10.35 19.98 -6.23
N LYS A 258 11.34 19.11 -6.50
CA LYS A 258 11.12 17.69 -6.76
C LYS A 258 11.93 16.79 -5.83
N ASN A 259 13.20 17.10 -5.62
CA ASN A 259 14.12 16.18 -4.96
C ASN A 259 14.35 16.54 -3.49
N PHE A 260 14.16 15.56 -2.60
CA PHE A 260 14.48 15.69 -1.18
C PHE A 260 14.81 14.33 -0.57
N ILE A 261 15.42 14.33 0.61
CA ILE A 261 15.52 13.13 1.45
C ILE A 261 14.51 13.26 2.59
N LEU A 262 13.80 12.17 2.87
CA LEU A 262 12.96 12.02 4.05
C LEU A 262 13.67 11.09 5.04
N LEU A 263 13.78 11.55 6.27
CA LEU A 263 14.30 10.80 7.41
C LEU A 263 13.15 10.60 8.39
N VAL A 264 12.81 9.35 8.70
CA VAL A 264 11.82 9.00 9.73
C VAL A 264 12.49 8.07 10.73
N MET A 265 12.71 8.54 11.94
CA MET A 265 13.40 7.79 12.99
C MET A 265 12.48 7.56 14.18
N LYS A 266 12.32 6.30 14.58
CA LYS A 266 11.63 5.92 15.81
C LYS A 266 12.61 5.37 16.84
N SER A 267 12.43 5.72 18.11
CA SER A 267 13.39 5.45 19.19
C SER A 267 12.71 5.15 20.53
N LYS A 268 13.41 4.45 21.43
CA LYS A 268 12.94 4.21 22.80
C LYS A 268 13.01 5.47 23.66
N THR A 269 14.01 6.31 23.41
CA THR A 269 14.26 7.61 24.06
C THR A 269 14.15 8.78 23.09
N GLU A 270 14.06 10.01 23.58
CA GLU A 270 14.03 11.21 22.72
C GLU A 270 15.38 11.42 22.00
N LYS A 271 15.33 11.66 20.68
CA LYS A 271 16.54 11.73 19.81
C LYS A 271 16.57 12.98 18.93
N ASN A 272 16.07 14.11 19.43
CA ASN A 272 16.07 15.38 18.70
C ASN A 272 17.47 15.77 18.20
N GLN A 273 18.48 15.73 19.08
CA GLN A 273 19.87 16.07 18.71
C GLN A 273 20.46 15.11 17.67
N VAL A 274 20.17 13.80 17.79
CA VAL A 274 20.63 12.82 16.80
C VAL A 274 20.05 13.12 15.42
N MET A 275 18.78 13.51 15.33
CA MET A 275 18.19 13.93 14.05
C MET A 275 18.86 15.18 13.48
N TYR A 276 19.20 16.17 14.31
CA TYR A 276 19.98 17.33 13.87
C TYR A 276 21.35 16.93 13.32
N ASP A 277 22.08 16.07 14.03
CA ASP A 277 23.39 15.59 13.59
C ASP A 277 23.30 14.82 12.26
N LEU A 278 22.25 13.99 12.09
CA LEU A 278 21.95 13.29 10.84
C LEU A 278 21.74 14.28 9.68
N VAL A 279 20.89 15.30 9.86
CA VAL A 279 20.64 16.32 8.82
C VAL A 279 21.90 17.17 8.53
N THR A 280 22.67 17.54 9.54
CA THR A 280 23.93 18.26 9.35
C THR A 280 24.92 17.44 8.53
N SER A 281 25.02 16.13 8.79
CA SER A 281 25.92 15.21 8.07
C SER A 281 25.46 14.87 6.64
N TYR A 282 24.19 15.05 6.32
CA TYR A 282 23.64 14.74 5.00
C TYR A 282 24.30 15.58 3.90
N SER A 283 24.62 14.93 2.78
CA SER A 283 25.05 15.58 1.55
C SER A 283 24.44 14.92 0.32
N ARG A 284 24.10 15.73 -0.68
CA ARG A 284 23.90 15.26 -2.06
C ARG A 284 25.26 14.93 -2.67
N ILE A 285 25.31 13.80 -3.36
CA ILE A 285 26.47 13.38 -4.14
C ILE A 285 26.01 13.08 -5.57
N THR A 286 26.93 13.02 -6.51
CA THR A 286 26.63 12.69 -7.90
C THR A 286 26.08 11.26 -7.98
N SER A 287 24.85 11.08 -8.44
CA SER A 287 24.25 9.74 -8.55
C SER A 287 25.05 8.84 -9.51
N LYS A 288 25.22 7.59 -9.10
CA LYS A 288 25.95 6.54 -9.81
C LYS A 288 25.21 5.21 -9.64
N GLY A 289 24.72 4.65 -10.75
CA GLY A 289 24.07 3.33 -10.73
C GLY A 289 22.55 3.41 -10.87
N THR A 290 21.85 2.35 -10.45
CA THR A 290 20.38 2.28 -10.51
C THR A 290 19.86 1.57 -9.28
N ALA A 291 18.94 2.20 -8.54
CA ALA A 291 18.44 1.64 -7.28
C ALA A 291 17.51 0.45 -7.53
N ARG A 292 17.64 -0.61 -6.72
CA ARG A 292 16.88 -1.86 -6.85
C ARG A 292 16.29 -2.31 -5.52
N ASN A 293 15.22 -3.11 -5.62
CA ASN A 293 14.69 -3.91 -4.51
C ASN A 293 15.26 -5.32 -4.62
N TYR A 294 15.38 -5.99 -3.47
CA TYR A 294 15.87 -7.36 -3.33
C TYR A 294 14.86 -8.25 -2.60
N PHE A 295 13.72 -7.69 -2.24
CA PHE A 295 12.56 -8.39 -1.74
C PHE A 295 11.99 -9.30 -2.86
N TYR A 296 11.97 -10.60 -2.61
CA TYR A 296 11.34 -11.58 -3.49
C TYR A 296 10.73 -12.73 -2.67
N SER A 297 9.60 -13.24 -3.13
CA SER A 297 8.89 -14.35 -2.51
C SER A 297 8.55 -15.45 -3.51
N GLU A 298 9.07 -16.66 -3.27
CA GLU A 298 8.84 -17.81 -4.15
C GLU A 298 7.41 -18.36 -4.06
N LYS A 299 6.78 -18.37 -2.89
CA LYS A 299 5.40 -18.84 -2.71
C LYS A 299 4.78 -18.31 -1.42
N ALA A 300 3.45 -18.22 -1.40
CA ALA A 300 2.72 -17.94 -0.18
C ALA A 300 2.82 -19.11 0.80
N THR A 301 3.06 -18.81 2.08
CA THR A 301 3.10 -19.83 3.15
C THR A 301 1.68 -20.06 3.67
N PRO A 302 1.10 -21.27 3.52
CA PRO A 302 -0.18 -21.59 4.15
C PRO A 302 -0.06 -21.48 5.67
N ASN A 303 -1.12 -21.08 6.36
CA ASN A 303 -1.10 -21.07 7.82
C ASN A 303 -1.29 -22.51 8.36
N PRO A 304 -0.30 -23.09 9.06
CA PRO A 304 -0.37 -24.46 9.55
C PRO A 304 -1.41 -24.66 10.66
N LYS A 305 -1.98 -23.57 11.20
CA LYS A 305 -3.02 -23.60 12.23
C LYS A 305 -4.44 -23.59 11.66
N TRP A 306 -4.61 -23.51 10.33
CA TRP A 306 -5.93 -23.58 9.74
C TRP A 306 -6.61 -24.93 10.00
N ASP A 307 -7.94 -24.91 10.09
CA ASP A 307 -8.73 -26.13 10.06
C ASP A 307 -8.68 -26.77 8.66
N SER A 308 -9.16 -28.01 8.58
CA SER A 308 -9.12 -28.78 7.33
C SER A 308 -10.00 -28.17 6.22
N GLU A 309 -11.11 -27.52 6.58
CA GLU A 309 -12.02 -26.91 5.60
C GLU A 309 -11.37 -25.68 4.94
N THR A 310 -10.74 -24.81 5.75
CA THR A 310 -10.01 -23.63 5.30
C THR A 310 -8.78 -23.99 4.48
N SER A 311 -8.03 -25.01 4.93
CA SER A 311 -6.88 -25.52 4.18
C SER A 311 -7.30 -26.10 2.82
N ALA A 312 -8.40 -26.85 2.78
CA ALA A 312 -8.94 -27.40 1.54
C ALA A 312 -9.41 -26.30 0.59
N PHE A 313 -10.11 -25.28 1.09
CA PHE A 313 -10.55 -24.15 0.28
C PHE A 313 -9.38 -23.34 -0.28
N PHE A 314 -8.36 -23.05 0.52
CA PHE A 314 -7.16 -22.37 0.04
C PHE A 314 -6.47 -23.16 -1.07
N ASN A 315 -6.29 -24.47 -0.89
CA ASN A 315 -5.72 -25.33 -1.93
C ASN A 315 -6.57 -25.34 -3.20
N LYS A 316 -7.91 -25.40 -3.07
CA LYS A 316 -8.83 -25.28 -4.21
C LYS A 316 -8.63 -23.95 -4.94
N LEU A 317 -8.49 -22.83 -4.23
CA LEU A 317 -8.21 -21.53 -4.85
C LEU A 317 -6.90 -21.55 -5.64
N LEU A 318 -5.84 -22.16 -5.11
CA LEU A 318 -4.55 -22.22 -5.81
C LEU A 318 -4.63 -23.00 -7.13
N THR A 319 -5.43 -24.08 -7.18
CA THR A 319 -5.51 -25.00 -8.32
C THR A 319 -6.65 -24.71 -9.29
N THR A 320 -7.62 -23.88 -8.91
CA THR A 320 -8.76 -23.55 -9.78
C THR A 320 -8.29 -22.78 -11.02
N GLU A 321 -8.80 -23.14 -12.20
CA GLU A 321 -8.42 -22.53 -13.49
C GLU A 321 -9.44 -21.50 -14.00
N TYR A 322 -10.37 -21.09 -13.15
CA TYR A 322 -11.40 -20.08 -13.42
C TYR A 322 -11.44 -19.03 -12.30
N VAL A 323 -12.13 -17.92 -12.57
CA VAL A 323 -12.26 -16.81 -11.63
C VAL A 323 -13.54 -17.00 -10.82
N ASN A 324 -13.45 -16.90 -9.49
CA ASN A 324 -14.61 -16.90 -8.59
C ASN A 324 -15.18 -15.48 -8.51
N TRP A 325 -16.50 -15.32 -8.59
CA TRP A 325 -17.10 -14.00 -8.77
C TRP A 325 -17.94 -13.54 -7.58
N GLY A 326 -17.93 -12.23 -7.36
CA GLY A 326 -18.80 -11.56 -6.39
C GLY A 326 -19.12 -10.12 -6.79
N VAL A 327 -20.09 -9.53 -6.10
CA VAL A 327 -20.44 -8.11 -6.27
C VAL A 327 -20.68 -7.45 -4.92
N PHE A 328 -19.96 -6.37 -4.66
CA PHE A 328 -20.20 -5.56 -3.47
C PHE A 328 -21.33 -4.56 -3.70
N THR A 329 -22.37 -4.61 -2.88
CA THR A 329 -23.45 -3.60 -2.88
C THR A 329 -23.73 -3.04 -1.49
N TYR A 330 -23.87 -3.91 -0.49
CA TYR A 330 -24.22 -3.56 0.88
C TYR A 330 -23.17 -4.08 1.85
N SER A 331 -22.78 -3.23 2.80
CA SER A 331 -22.05 -3.65 3.99
C SER A 331 -22.96 -4.45 4.91
N LEU A 332 -22.43 -5.54 5.48
CA LEU A 332 -23.08 -6.24 6.57
C LEU A 332 -23.00 -5.31 7.80
N PRO A 333 -24.11 -5.12 8.51
CA PRO A 333 -24.17 -4.12 9.55
C PRO A 333 -23.69 -4.78 10.87
N GLY A 334 -22.85 -4.12 11.66
CA GLY A 334 -22.15 -4.76 12.80
C GLY A 334 -22.41 -4.13 14.16
N ASP A 335 -23.64 -3.77 14.51
CA ASP A 335 -23.97 -3.36 15.89
C ASP A 335 -24.30 -4.61 16.72
N GLU A 336 -23.56 -4.82 17.81
CA GLU A 336 -23.76 -5.93 18.75
C GLU A 336 -25.15 -5.95 19.40
N ASN A 337 -25.84 -4.81 19.48
CA ASN A 337 -27.09 -4.69 20.25
C ASN A 337 -28.34 -4.48 19.38
N GLY A 338 -28.19 -4.16 18.09
CA GLY A 338 -29.29 -3.67 17.25
C GLY A 338 -29.48 -4.39 15.92
N LEU A 339 -28.63 -5.36 15.59
CA LEU A 339 -28.57 -5.97 14.26
C LEU A 339 -28.59 -7.50 14.34
N HIS A 340 -29.63 -8.03 14.98
CA HIS A 340 -29.99 -9.45 15.03
C HIS A 340 -31.36 -9.69 14.35
N PRO A 341 -31.70 -10.92 13.94
CA PRO A 341 -32.98 -11.28 13.35
C PRO A 341 -34.18 -10.76 14.13
N GLY A 342 -35.16 -10.20 13.41
CA GLY A 342 -36.35 -9.59 13.99
C GLY A 342 -36.20 -8.11 14.36
N GLN A 343 -35.00 -7.53 14.20
CA GLN A 343 -34.81 -6.07 14.22
C GLN A 343 -35.03 -5.48 12.83
N THR A 344 -35.81 -4.41 12.74
CA THR A 344 -36.16 -3.76 11.46
C THR A 344 -34.94 -3.42 10.60
N ASN A 345 -33.86 -2.93 11.21
CA ASN A 345 -32.65 -2.56 10.46
C ASN A 345 -31.92 -3.80 9.91
N TYR A 346 -31.81 -4.87 10.70
CA TYR A 346 -31.24 -6.15 10.25
C TYR A 346 -32.04 -6.71 9.08
N ASP A 347 -33.35 -6.85 9.27
CA ASP A 347 -34.25 -7.43 8.27
C ASP A 347 -34.24 -6.61 6.97
N ASN A 348 -34.14 -5.29 7.07
CA ASN A 348 -34.03 -4.41 5.90
C ASN A 348 -32.71 -4.61 5.14
N VAL A 349 -31.56 -4.67 5.84
CA VAL A 349 -30.26 -4.89 5.19
C VAL A 349 -30.18 -6.28 4.58
N LEU A 350 -30.62 -7.31 5.30
CA LEU A 350 -30.67 -8.69 4.81
C LEU A 350 -31.56 -8.81 3.57
N ARG A 351 -32.79 -8.28 3.64
CA ARG A 351 -33.74 -8.28 2.51
C ARG A 351 -33.18 -7.54 1.30
N ASN A 352 -32.59 -6.36 1.49
CA ASN A 352 -32.03 -5.58 0.38
C ASN A 352 -30.80 -6.26 -0.23
N SER A 353 -29.95 -6.89 0.59
CA SER A 353 -28.80 -7.67 0.13
C SER A 353 -29.24 -8.88 -0.69
N LYS A 354 -30.19 -9.68 -0.18
CA LYS A 354 -30.79 -10.81 -0.90
C LYS A 354 -31.47 -10.38 -2.20
N TYR A 355 -32.16 -9.24 -2.19
CA TYR A 355 -32.80 -8.69 -3.39
C TYR A 355 -31.78 -8.35 -4.48
N VAL A 356 -30.74 -7.57 -4.16
CA VAL A 356 -29.75 -7.18 -5.16
C VAL A 356 -28.92 -8.38 -5.63
N GLN A 357 -28.54 -9.28 -4.73
CA GLN A 357 -27.88 -10.53 -5.10
C GLN A 357 -28.73 -11.31 -6.10
N ASN A 358 -30.00 -11.58 -5.79
CA ASN A 358 -30.88 -12.33 -6.67
C ASN A 358 -31.06 -11.65 -8.03
N LEU A 359 -31.19 -10.32 -8.05
CA LEU A 359 -31.36 -9.56 -9.27
C LEU A 359 -30.12 -9.66 -10.18
N ILE A 360 -28.92 -9.55 -9.61
CA ILE A 360 -27.67 -9.67 -10.37
C ILE A 360 -27.43 -11.13 -10.80
N GLU A 361 -27.58 -12.10 -9.91
CA GLU A 361 -27.40 -13.52 -10.25
C GLU A 361 -28.37 -13.97 -11.36
N THR A 362 -29.60 -13.45 -11.36
CA THR A 362 -30.57 -13.68 -12.42
C THR A 362 -30.14 -13.02 -13.73
N ALA A 363 -29.68 -11.77 -13.69
CA ALA A 363 -29.22 -11.05 -14.88
C ALA A 363 -27.97 -11.71 -15.50
N TRP A 364 -27.07 -12.21 -14.67
CA TRP A 364 -25.86 -12.92 -15.09
C TRP A 364 -26.11 -14.37 -15.46
N ASN A 365 -27.22 -14.97 -15.00
CA ASN A 365 -27.43 -16.41 -14.99
C ASN A 365 -26.24 -17.15 -14.36
N HIS A 366 -25.69 -16.58 -13.28
CA HIS A 366 -24.50 -17.06 -12.59
C HIS A 366 -24.62 -16.74 -11.10
N LYS A 367 -24.30 -17.69 -10.21
CA LYS A 367 -24.36 -17.50 -8.76
C LYS A 367 -23.06 -16.92 -8.24
N TYR A 368 -23.12 -16.15 -7.16
CA TYR A 368 -21.90 -15.67 -6.51
C TYR A 368 -21.12 -16.85 -5.91
N GLU A 369 -19.82 -16.87 -6.14
CA GLU A 369 -18.88 -17.69 -5.38
C GLU A 369 -18.22 -16.91 -4.24
N ILE A 370 -18.25 -15.58 -4.28
CA ILE A 370 -17.71 -14.68 -3.25
C ILE A 370 -18.80 -13.68 -2.84
N PHE A 371 -19.04 -13.56 -1.54
CA PHE A 371 -19.90 -12.52 -0.96
C PHE A 371 -19.03 -11.47 -0.28
N PRO A 372 -18.81 -10.30 -0.89
CA PRO A 372 -17.95 -9.26 -0.33
C PRO A 372 -18.70 -8.34 0.65
N THR A 373 -18.00 -7.88 1.67
CA THR A 373 -18.52 -6.87 2.59
C THR A 373 -17.44 -5.95 3.16
N TYR A 374 -17.89 -4.82 3.73
CA TYR A 374 -17.06 -3.88 4.50
C TYR A 374 -17.61 -3.73 5.90
N THR A 375 -16.70 -3.73 6.87
CA THR A 375 -16.98 -3.50 8.28
C THR A 375 -15.92 -2.57 8.84
N HIS A 376 -16.33 -1.59 9.62
CA HIS A 376 -15.40 -0.62 10.21
C HIS A 376 -15.01 -1.04 11.63
N LEU A 377 -13.92 -0.47 12.15
CA LEU A 377 -13.41 -0.73 13.49
C LEU A 377 -14.43 -0.45 14.59
N ARG A 378 -15.45 0.36 14.38
CA ARG A 378 -16.52 0.61 15.36
C ARG A 378 -17.57 -0.49 15.42
N ASP A 379 -17.61 -1.36 14.42
CA ASP A 379 -18.60 -2.42 14.26
C ASP A 379 -18.03 -3.77 14.74
N ALA A 380 -18.92 -4.70 15.08
CA ALA A 380 -18.68 -6.10 15.43
C ALA A 380 -18.94 -7.02 14.23
N PHE A 381 -18.52 -8.28 14.37
CA PHE A 381 -18.71 -9.28 13.32
C PHE A 381 -20.15 -9.81 13.28
N PRO A 382 -20.89 -9.70 12.16
CA PRO A 382 -22.30 -10.07 12.08
C PRO A 382 -22.49 -11.55 11.74
N VAL A 383 -22.25 -12.44 12.72
CA VAL A 383 -22.23 -13.91 12.56
C VAL A 383 -23.46 -14.44 11.81
N GLU A 384 -24.67 -14.10 12.26
CA GLU A 384 -25.91 -14.63 11.71
C GLU A 384 -26.16 -14.16 10.27
N MET A 385 -25.92 -12.87 9.98
CA MET A 385 -26.10 -12.34 8.63
C MET A 385 -25.04 -12.89 7.66
N ALA A 386 -23.80 -13.05 8.13
CA ALA A 386 -22.75 -13.69 7.37
C ALA A 386 -23.10 -15.14 7.03
N GLY A 387 -23.68 -15.89 7.99
CA GLY A 387 -24.21 -17.24 7.76
C GLY A 387 -25.30 -17.29 6.69
N GLU A 388 -26.23 -16.34 6.74
CA GLU A 388 -27.36 -16.26 5.81
C GLU A 388 -26.97 -15.88 4.38
N LEU A 389 -26.00 -14.98 4.21
CA LEU A 389 -25.62 -14.43 2.90
C LEU A 389 -24.40 -15.14 2.28
N ALA A 390 -23.50 -15.66 3.11
CA ALA A 390 -22.17 -16.10 2.70
C ALA A 390 -21.74 -17.43 3.32
N GLY A 391 -22.63 -18.22 3.94
CA GLY A 391 -22.27 -19.43 4.70
C GLY A 391 -21.68 -20.62 3.91
N GLY A 392 -21.01 -20.38 2.78
CA GLY A 392 -20.36 -21.39 1.96
C GLY A 392 -18.93 -21.71 2.39
N ASN A 393 -18.49 -22.91 2.03
CA ASN A 393 -17.11 -23.38 2.26
C ASN A 393 -16.27 -23.46 0.97
N GLY A 394 -16.84 -22.99 -0.15
CA GLY A 394 -16.21 -23.03 -1.47
C GLY A 394 -16.35 -24.36 -2.20
N PHE A 395 -17.03 -25.34 -1.62
CA PHE A 395 -17.39 -26.62 -2.24
C PHE A 395 -18.91 -26.81 -2.38
N ASP A 396 -19.71 -25.95 -1.76
CA ASP A 396 -21.16 -25.92 -1.85
C ASP A 396 -21.66 -24.76 -2.75
N ASP A 397 -22.98 -24.69 -2.94
CA ASP A 397 -23.63 -23.69 -3.79
C ASP A 397 -23.81 -22.32 -3.12
N LYS A 398 -23.09 -22.07 -2.01
CA LYS A 398 -23.14 -20.82 -1.26
C LYS A 398 -21.82 -20.05 -1.47
N PRO A 399 -21.87 -18.72 -1.58
CA PRO A 399 -20.65 -17.94 -1.72
C PRO A 399 -19.82 -17.98 -0.44
N VAL A 400 -18.50 -17.86 -0.57
CA VAL A 400 -17.56 -17.67 0.54
C VAL A 400 -17.50 -16.19 0.93
N LEU A 401 -17.45 -15.88 2.21
CA LEU A 401 -17.34 -14.50 2.70
C LEU A 401 -15.97 -13.88 2.36
N GLN A 402 -15.96 -12.76 1.65
CA GLN A 402 -14.83 -11.83 1.63
C GLN A 402 -15.10 -10.68 2.60
N PHE A 403 -14.45 -10.73 3.76
CA PHE A 403 -14.66 -9.78 4.84
C PHE A 403 -13.60 -8.68 4.82
N THR A 404 -13.98 -7.48 4.40
CA THR A 404 -13.10 -6.31 4.48
C THR A 404 -13.26 -5.63 5.83
N PHE A 405 -12.19 -5.59 6.61
CA PHE A 405 -12.16 -4.87 7.89
C PHE A 405 -11.29 -3.62 7.78
N GLN A 406 -11.82 -2.46 8.15
CA GLN A 406 -11.10 -1.19 8.05
C GLN A 406 -10.90 -0.53 9.42
N TYR A 407 -9.67 -0.12 9.71
CA TYR A 407 -9.29 0.68 10.87
C TYR A 407 -9.72 2.14 10.71
N THR A 408 -11.03 2.33 10.69
CA THR A 408 -11.65 3.65 10.66
C THR A 408 -12.82 3.71 11.63
N THR A 409 -12.94 4.85 12.29
CA THR A 409 -14.09 5.18 13.16
C THR A 409 -15.01 6.22 12.51
N ASN A 410 -14.56 6.85 11.41
CA ASN A 410 -15.20 7.98 10.76
C ASN A 410 -15.34 7.80 9.25
N ASN A 411 -15.31 6.56 8.74
CA ASN A 411 -15.42 6.27 7.30
C ASN A 411 -14.29 6.93 6.47
N ASN A 412 -13.05 6.80 6.95
CA ASN A 412 -11.84 7.29 6.30
C ASN A 412 -11.82 8.81 6.03
N LEU A 413 -12.52 9.60 6.85
CA LEU A 413 -12.51 11.06 6.75
C LEU A 413 -11.20 11.64 7.32
N VAL A 414 -10.09 11.47 6.59
CA VAL A 414 -8.73 11.89 7.01
C VAL A 414 -8.64 13.38 7.37
N GLY A 415 -9.44 14.23 6.72
CA GLY A 415 -9.51 15.66 7.03
C GLY A 415 -10.13 16.01 8.39
N GLN A 416 -10.62 15.02 9.16
CA GLN A 416 -11.00 15.19 10.56
C GLN A 416 -9.81 14.98 11.52
N GLU A 417 -8.61 14.72 10.99
CA GLU A 417 -7.37 14.62 11.75
C GLU A 417 -7.41 13.52 12.82
N LEU A 418 -8.04 12.40 12.50
CA LEU A 418 -8.23 11.27 13.40
C LEU A 418 -7.81 9.96 12.73
N THR A 419 -7.02 9.18 13.45
CA THR A 419 -6.62 7.83 13.06
C THR A 419 -6.68 6.88 14.27
N PRO A 420 -7.27 5.68 14.13
CA PRO A 420 -7.24 4.69 15.21
C PRO A 420 -5.88 4.01 15.41
N MET A 421 -4.91 4.22 14.51
CA MET A 421 -3.67 3.44 14.46
C MET A 421 -2.86 3.52 15.75
N PHE A 422 -2.74 4.71 16.36
CA PHE A 422 -2.00 4.88 17.61
C PHE A 422 -2.70 4.22 18.80
N ASP A 423 -4.04 4.24 18.84
CA ASP A 423 -4.80 3.53 19.87
C ASP A 423 -4.66 2.01 19.74
N ILE A 424 -4.59 1.50 18.51
CA ILE A 424 -4.30 0.09 18.26
C ILE A 424 -2.89 -0.25 18.76
N MET A 425 -1.89 0.59 18.49
CA MET A 425 -0.54 0.40 19.03
C MET A 425 -0.49 0.41 20.57
N ARG A 426 -1.35 1.20 21.23
CA ARG A 426 -1.51 1.20 22.69
C ARG A 426 -2.27 -0.03 23.24
N GLY A 427 -2.80 -0.88 22.36
CA GLY A 427 -3.62 -2.03 22.73
C GLY A 427 -5.07 -1.71 23.10
N ASN A 428 -5.53 -0.47 22.87
CA ASN A 428 -6.87 -0.04 23.27
C ASN A 428 -8.00 -0.77 22.52
N TYR A 429 -7.68 -1.43 21.40
CA TYR A 429 -8.63 -2.21 20.59
C TYR A 429 -8.44 -3.73 20.72
N ASP A 430 -7.57 -4.21 21.61
CA ASP A 430 -7.26 -5.65 21.69
C ASP A 430 -8.48 -6.51 22.00
N GLU A 431 -9.30 -6.12 22.99
CA GLU A 431 -10.50 -6.90 23.31
C GLU A 431 -11.50 -6.88 22.15
N LYS A 432 -11.55 -5.79 21.38
CA LYS A 432 -12.38 -5.74 20.18
C LYS A 432 -11.86 -6.70 19.10
N PHE A 433 -10.55 -6.80 18.94
CA PHE A 433 -9.93 -7.76 18.04
C PHE A 433 -10.17 -9.20 18.50
N ARG A 434 -10.16 -9.46 19.81
CA ARG A 434 -10.55 -10.76 20.37
C ARG A 434 -12.01 -11.08 20.07
N ALA A 435 -12.93 -10.13 20.26
CA ALA A 435 -14.34 -10.29 19.93
C ALA A 435 -14.55 -10.57 18.42
N LEU A 436 -13.88 -9.83 17.54
CA LEU A 436 -13.86 -10.08 16.09
C LEU A 436 -13.38 -11.51 15.76
N ALA A 437 -12.25 -11.93 16.34
CA ALA A 437 -11.69 -13.26 16.12
C ALA A 437 -12.64 -14.36 16.60
N ARG A 438 -13.27 -14.20 17.77
CA ARG A 438 -14.28 -15.13 18.30
C ARG A 438 -15.50 -15.22 17.40
N GLY A 439 -16.01 -14.09 16.89
CA GLY A 439 -17.15 -14.07 15.97
C GLY A 439 -16.85 -14.77 14.63
N ILE A 440 -15.68 -14.51 14.05
CA ILE A 440 -15.27 -15.21 12.80
C ILE A 440 -15.12 -16.71 13.04
N LYS A 441 -14.53 -17.10 14.19
CA LYS A 441 -14.40 -18.50 14.59
C LYS A 441 -15.77 -19.17 14.79
N GLU A 442 -16.73 -18.48 15.40
CA GLU A 442 -18.10 -18.96 15.59
C GLU A 442 -18.82 -19.18 14.25
N TYR A 443 -18.64 -18.28 13.30
CA TYR A 443 -19.17 -18.44 11.95
C TYR A 443 -18.64 -19.69 11.24
N GLY A 444 -17.42 -20.12 11.54
CA GLY A 444 -16.93 -21.48 11.30
C GLY A 444 -16.73 -21.88 9.84
N LYS A 445 -16.87 -20.94 8.88
CA LYS A 445 -16.57 -21.14 7.45
C LYS A 445 -15.31 -20.38 7.04
N PRO A 446 -14.60 -20.83 5.98
CA PRO A 446 -13.46 -20.10 5.45
C PRO A 446 -13.82 -18.65 5.13
N VAL A 447 -12.95 -17.70 5.50
CA VAL A 447 -13.12 -16.26 5.24
C VAL A 447 -11.93 -15.75 4.47
N LEU A 448 -12.19 -15.13 3.33
CA LEU A 448 -11.25 -14.28 2.61
C LEU A 448 -11.15 -12.94 3.36
N PHE A 449 -10.20 -12.83 4.29
CA PHE A 449 -10.09 -11.69 5.19
C PHE A 449 -9.18 -10.62 4.61
N ARG A 450 -9.73 -9.42 4.40
CA ARG A 450 -9.03 -8.29 3.78
C ARG A 450 -8.95 -7.13 4.77
N LEU A 451 -7.80 -6.99 5.41
CA LEU A 451 -7.57 -5.89 6.34
C LEU A 451 -7.10 -4.63 5.60
N ASN A 452 -7.70 -3.48 5.91
CA ASN A 452 -7.21 -2.15 5.55
C ASN A 452 -6.73 -2.03 4.10
N ASN A 453 -7.64 -2.30 3.16
CA ASN A 453 -7.37 -2.16 1.73
C ASN A 453 -6.89 -0.75 1.36
N GLU A 454 -6.09 -0.65 0.30
CA GLU A 454 -5.63 0.62 -0.26
C GLU A 454 -4.84 1.49 0.74
N MET A 455 -4.03 0.86 1.59
CA MET A 455 -3.19 1.57 2.56
C MET A 455 -2.15 2.50 1.93
N ASN A 456 -1.77 2.27 0.67
CA ASN A 456 -0.87 3.11 -0.12
C ASN A 456 -1.62 4.27 -0.81
N THR A 457 -2.55 4.91 -0.11
CA THR A 457 -3.40 6.02 -0.58
C THR A 457 -3.36 7.23 0.36
N ASP A 458 -3.83 8.40 -0.07
CA ASP A 458 -3.97 9.60 0.75
C ASP A 458 -5.36 9.75 1.40
N TRP A 459 -6.27 8.78 1.18
CA TRP A 459 -7.66 8.85 1.65
C TRP A 459 -7.98 7.90 2.81
N THR A 460 -7.10 6.99 3.22
CA THR A 460 -7.41 6.02 4.29
C THR A 460 -6.90 6.46 5.66
N SER A 461 -7.64 6.18 6.74
CA SER A 461 -7.25 6.51 8.12
C SER A 461 -5.98 5.79 8.59
N TYR A 462 -5.51 4.79 7.85
CA TYR A 462 -4.37 3.93 8.15
C TYR A 462 -3.21 4.08 7.16
N CYS A 463 -3.24 5.09 6.29
CA CYS A 463 -2.13 5.36 5.38
C CYS A 463 -0.92 5.99 6.08
N GLY A 464 0.21 6.02 5.38
CA GLY A 464 1.48 6.59 5.86
C GLY A 464 1.36 8.06 6.27
N MET A 465 0.55 8.87 5.58
CA MET A 465 0.32 10.28 5.94
C MET A 465 -0.30 10.43 7.34
N MET A 466 -1.22 9.54 7.68
CA MET A 466 -1.90 9.51 8.99
C MET A 466 -1.06 8.79 10.06
N THR A 467 0.07 8.20 9.69
CA THR A 467 0.93 7.39 10.57
C THR A 467 2.35 7.94 10.60
N LEU A 468 2.48 9.26 10.67
CA LEU A 468 3.76 9.97 10.83
C LEU A 468 4.77 9.72 9.70
N LEU A 469 4.28 9.44 8.48
CA LEU A 469 5.09 9.00 7.34
C LEU A 469 5.86 7.70 7.60
N ASP A 470 5.42 6.89 8.58
CA ASP A 470 5.97 5.57 8.91
C ASP A 470 4.97 4.45 8.57
N PRO A 471 5.03 3.88 7.35
CA PRO A 471 4.27 2.68 6.99
C PRO A 471 4.47 1.49 7.93
N ASP A 472 5.54 1.47 8.75
CA ASP A 472 5.70 0.37 9.70
C ASP A 472 4.60 0.38 10.77
N ILE A 473 3.99 1.53 11.08
CA ILE A 473 2.83 1.58 11.98
C ILE A 473 1.67 0.73 11.40
N PHE A 474 1.46 0.78 10.09
CA PHE A 474 0.52 -0.12 9.44
C PHE A 474 0.92 -1.57 9.63
N THR A 475 2.18 -1.93 9.38
CA THR A 475 2.64 -3.33 9.53
C THR A 475 2.53 -3.82 10.98
N MET A 476 2.83 -2.98 11.97
CA MET A 476 2.74 -3.32 13.40
C MET A 476 1.29 -3.55 13.81
N THR A 477 0.35 -2.70 13.39
CA THR A 477 -1.07 -2.88 13.71
C THR A 477 -1.70 -4.07 12.98
N TRP A 478 -1.28 -4.35 11.74
CA TRP A 478 -1.66 -5.58 11.02
C TRP A 478 -1.25 -6.83 11.80
N ARG A 479 0.04 -6.92 12.16
CA ARG A 479 0.59 -8.07 12.89
C ARG A 479 -0.13 -8.25 14.22
N ARG A 480 -0.43 -7.16 14.93
CA ARG A 480 -1.17 -7.21 16.20
C ARG A 480 -2.53 -7.91 16.07
N LEU A 481 -3.36 -7.54 15.08
CA LEU A 481 -4.64 -8.23 14.88
C LEU A 481 -4.45 -9.69 14.46
N TYR A 482 -3.49 -9.97 13.57
CA TYR A 482 -3.19 -11.34 13.17
C TYR A 482 -2.80 -12.21 14.37
N ASP A 483 -1.89 -11.73 15.21
CA ASP A 483 -1.39 -12.44 16.39
C ASP A 483 -2.54 -12.68 17.38
N ILE A 484 -3.41 -11.70 17.61
CA ILE A 484 -4.62 -11.85 18.45
C ILE A 484 -5.58 -12.90 17.86
N CYS A 485 -5.81 -12.90 16.55
CA CYS A 485 -6.64 -13.92 15.90
C CYS A 485 -6.05 -15.33 16.10
N VAL A 486 -4.73 -15.46 16.03
CA VAL A 486 -4.02 -16.72 16.29
C VAL A 486 -4.14 -17.13 17.77
N GLU A 487 -4.03 -16.20 18.71
CA GLU A 487 -4.21 -16.45 20.15
C GLU A 487 -5.63 -16.94 20.49
N GLU A 488 -6.67 -16.36 19.88
CA GLU A 488 -8.06 -16.80 20.06
C GLU A 488 -8.37 -18.13 19.33
N GLY A 489 -7.39 -18.68 18.60
CA GLY A 489 -7.52 -19.90 17.81
C GLY A 489 -8.54 -19.76 16.69
N CYS A 490 -8.55 -18.60 16.02
CA CYS A 490 -9.32 -18.38 14.80
C CYS A 490 -8.60 -19.05 13.62
N THR A 491 -9.13 -20.19 13.16
CA THR A 491 -8.46 -21.09 12.21
C THR A 491 -9.00 -20.97 10.78
N ASN A 492 -9.91 -20.03 10.54
CA ASN A 492 -10.69 -19.93 9.30
C ASN A 492 -10.50 -18.61 8.53
N MET A 493 -9.39 -17.89 8.76
CA MET A 493 -9.08 -16.63 8.08
C MET A 493 -7.92 -16.78 7.08
N ILE A 494 -8.18 -16.46 5.81
CA ILE A 494 -7.18 -16.39 4.73
C ILE A 494 -6.89 -14.92 4.44
N TRP A 495 -5.67 -14.46 4.71
CA TRP A 495 -5.34 -13.03 4.73
C TRP A 495 -4.96 -12.50 3.34
N ILE A 496 -5.64 -11.43 2.91
CA ILE A 496 -5.45 -10.74 1.62
C ILE A 496 -4.76 -9.39 1.87
N TRP A 497 -3.53 -9.22 1.37
CA TRP A 497 -2.84 -7.94 1.36
C TRP A 497 -3.18 -7.17 0.09
N ASN A 498 -3.96 -6.08 0.22
CA ASN A 498 -4.61 -5.41 -0.91
C ASN A 498 -4.21 -3.93 -1.02
N PRO A 499 -3.10 -3.60 -1.69
CA PRO A 499 -2.84 -2.21 -2.11
C PRO A 499 -3.74 -1.80 -3.29
N ILE A 500 -3.84 -0.49 -3.52
CA ILE A 500 -4.29 0.03 -4.83
C ILE A 500 -3.14 -0.10 -5.83
N SER A 501 -3.45 -0.34 -7.11
CA SER A 501 -2.46 -0.58 -8.17
C SER A 501 -1.45 0.56 -8.33
N LYS A 502 -1.88 1.81 -8.12
CA LYS A 502 -1.05 3.00 -8.20
C LYS A 502 -1.06 3.77 -6.88
N SER A 503 0.09 3.80 -6.22
CA SER A 503 0.26 4.48 -4.93
C SER A 503 -0.01 5.99 -5.05
N CYS A 504 -0.70 6.53 -4.04
CA CYS A 504 -0.93 7.96 -3.81
C CYS A 504 -0.69 8.20 -2.31
N PRO A 505 0.07 9.20 -1.86
CA PRO A 505 0.82 10.16 -2.64
C PRO A 505 1.94 9.52 -3.45
N TYR A 506 2.35 10.19 -4.54
CA TYR A 506 3.53 9.76 -5.29
C TYR A 506 4.79 10.03 -4.44
N SER A 507 5.34 8.97 -3.89
CA SER A 507 6.48 8.98 -2.98
C SER A 507 7.11 7.60 -2.92
N SER A 508 8.40 7.52 -2.60
CA SER A 508 9.09 6.25 -2.34
C SER A 508 8.69 5.70 -0.97
N TRP A 509 8.52 6.54 0.05
CA TRP A 509 8.08 6.10 1.38
C TRP A 509 6.64 5.53 1.38
N GLY A 510 5.76 6.00 0.50
CA GLY A 510 4.36 5.59 0.42
C GLY A 510 4.06 4.45 -0.56
N GLU A 511 5.07 3.80 -1.15
CA GLU A 511 4.86 2.65 -2.04
C GLU A 511 4.34 1.43 -1.29
N ASP A 512 3.60 0.57 -2.00
CA ASP A 512 2.91 -0.60 -1.43
C ASP A 512 3.83 -1.52 -0.61
N LEU A 513 5.00 -1.90 -1.11
CA LEU A 513 5.92 -2.79 -0.39
C LEU A 513 6.36 -2.25 0.98
N CYS A 514 6.30 -0.94 1.23
CA CYS A 514 6.56 -0.37 2.56
C CYS A 514 5.50 -0.79 3.61
N TYR A 515 4.32 -1.22 3.17
CA TYR A 515 3.21 -1.68 4.00
C TYR A 515 3.09 -3.20 4.08
N PHE A 516 4.02 -3.97 3.50
CA PHE A 516 3.94 -5.42 3.50
C PHE A 516 4.24 -5.98 4.90
N PRO A 517 3.30 -6.66 5.57
CA PRO A 517 3.48 -7.09 6.97
C PRO A 517 4.39 -8.30 7.12
N GLY A 518 4.86 -8.92 6.03
CA GLY A 518 5.72 -10.11 6.06
C GLY A 518 4.98 -11.37 5.60
N PHE A 519 5.74 -12.36 5.12
CA PHE A 519 5.20 -13.54 4.45
C PHE A 519 4.33 -14.44 5.34
N ASP A 520 4.57 -14.45 6.65
CA ASP A 520 3.79 -15.25 7.60
C ASP A 520 2.39 -14.66 7.89
N TYR A 521 2.16 -13.41 7.48
CA TYR A 521 0.96 -12.63 7.80
C TYR A 521 0.01 -12.45 6.60
N VAL A 522 0.36 -13.01 5.43
CA VAL A 522 -0.38 -12.85 4.17
C VAL A 522 -0.37 -14.17 3.40
N GLN A 523 -1.52 -14.56 2.84
CA GLN A 523 -1.64 -15.78 2.03
C GLN A 523 -2.13 -15.51 0.60
N LEU A 524 -2.74 -14.35 0.36
CA LEU A 524 -3.22 -13.93 -0.96
C LEU A 524 -2.83 -12.48 -1.23
N LEU A 525 -2.57 -12.18 -2.50
CA LEU A 525 -2.46 -10.81 -2.95
C LEU A 525 -3.86 -10.26 -3.24
N GLY A 526 -4.05 -8.98 -2.96
CA GLY A 526 -5.14 -8.17 -3.45
C GLY A 526 -4.65 -7.17 -4.49
N GLY A 527 -5.58 -6.56 -5.21
CA GLY A 527 -5.23 -5.59 -6.24
C GLY A 527 -6.44 -4.79 -6.65
N THR A 528 -6.61 -3.62 -6.03
CA THR A 528 -7.69 -2.71 -6.42
C THR A 528 -7.25 -1.88 -7.62
N SER A 529 -8.10 -1.82 -8.65
CA SER A 529 -7.92 -0.91 -9.77
C SER A 529 -9.27 -0.58 -10.41
N TYR A 530 -9.50 0.70 -10.68
CA TYR A 530 -10.74 1.20 -11.27
C TYR A 530 -10.47 1.87 -12.62
N GLU A 531 -11.39 1.68 -13.56
CA GLU A 531 -11.52 2.51 -14.77
C GLU A 531 -12.83 3.28 -14.66
N PHE A 532 -12.80 4.56 -14.29
CA PHE A 532 -14.03 5.33 -14.08
C PHE A 532 -14.75 5.68 -15.39
N ASN A 533 -14.06 5.62 -16.53
CA ASN A 533 -14.59 5.85 -17.87
C ASN A 533 -15.39 7.17 -17.96
N ASN A 534 -14.81 8.24 -17.40
CA ASN A 534 -15.43 9.56 -17.31
C ASN A 534 -15.07 10.49 -18.48
N TYR A 535 -14.48 9.94 -19.54
CA TYR A 535 -14.15 10.64 -20.79
C TYR A 535 -15.38 11.20 -21.50
N SER A 536 -15.13 12.07 -22.50
CA SER A 536 -16.18 12.49 -23.43
C SER A 536 -16.68 11.28 -24.23
N ALA A 537 -17.96 11.27 -24.60
CA ALA A 537 -18.54 10.16 -25.37
C ALA A 537 -17.81 9.93 -26.71
N GLN A 538 -17.21 10.97 -27.28
CA GLN A 538 -16.49 10.93 -28.55
C GLN A 538 -15.11 10.26 -28.43
N THR A 539 -14.47 10.36 -27.26
CA THR A 539 -13.08 9.92 -27.06
C THR A 539 -12.95 8.71 -26.14
N ALA A 540 -14.00 8.34 -25.41
CA ALA A 540 -13.98 7.26 -24.42
C ALA A 540 -13.39 5.95 -24.96
N ALA A 541 -13.78 5.50 -26.16
CA ALA A 541 -13.26 4.26 -26.73
C ALA A 541 -11.74 4.29 -27.02
N ALA A 542 -11.14 5.47 -27.22
CA ALA A 542 -9.72 5.64 -27.47
C ALA A 542 -8.90 5.90 -26.19
N GLU A 543 -9.53 6.42 -25.15
CA GLU A 543 -8.86 6.80 -23.90
C GLU A 543 -8.99 5.74 -22.79
N ILE A 544 -10.02 4.89 -22.84
CA ILE A 544 -10.29 3.89 -21.82
C ILE A 544 -9.11 2.92 -21.65
N LYS A 545 -8.71 2.66 -20.40
CA LYS A 545 -7.77 1.58 -20.11
C LYS A 545 -8.51 0.25 -20.06
N SER A 546 -8.10 -0.69 -20.90
CA SER A 546 -8.67 -2.05 -20.90
C SER A 546 -8.34 -2.81 -19.60
N PHE A 547 -9.13 -3.84 -19.30
CA PHE A 547 -8.86 -4.76 -18.19
C PHE A 547 -7.43 -5.34 -18.28
N ARG A 548 -7.03 -5.76 -19.49
CA ARG A 548 -5.68 -6.24 -19.79
C ARG A 548 -4.63 -5.25 -19.35
N THR A 549 -4.73 -3.98 -19.76
CA THR A 549 -3.74 -2.96 -19.41
C THR A 549 -3.61 -2.81 -17.90
N LEU A 550 -4.73 -2.65 -17.19
CA LEU A 550 -4.71 -2.44 -15.73
C LEU A 550 -4.05 -3.61 -14.98
N TYR A 551 -4.44 -4.84 -15.29
CA TYR A 551 -3.96 -6.01 -14.54
C TYR A 551 -2.63 -6.56 -15.05
N GLN A 552 -2.25 -6.31 -16.30
CA GLN A 552 -0.91 -6.60 -16.80
C GLN A 552 0.13 -5.63 -16.22
N GLU A 553 -0.22 -4.34 -16.05
CA GLU A 553 0.63 -3.37 -15.32
C GLU A 553 0.84 -3.81 -13.87
N LEU A 554 -0.24 -4.17 -13.15
CA LEU A 554 -0.16 -4.67 -11.78
C LEU A 554 0.67 -5.96 -11.69
N PHE A 555 0.42 -6.93 -12.57
CA PHE A 555 1.19 -8.18 -12.63
C PHE A 555 2.67 -7.93 -12.88
N THR A 556 3.01 -7.04 -13.82
CA THR A 556 4.39 -6.69 -14.15
C THR A 556 5.11 -6.02 -12.98
N LYS A 557 4.38 -5.21 -12.20
CA LYS A 557 4.89 -4.65 -10.94
C LYS A 557 5.14 -5.77 -9.92
N ASN A 558 4.14 -6.61 -9.66
CA ASN A 558 4.16 -7.61 -8.60
C ASN A 558 5.15 -8.76 -8.87
N CYS A 559 5.33 -9.18 -10.12
CA CYS A 559 6.26 -10.27 -10.48
C CYS A 559 7.73 -9.97 -10.18
N LYS A 560 8.06 -8.70 -9.88
CA LYS A 560 9.39 -8.31 -9.41
C LYS A 560 9.63 -8.69 -7.94
N SER A 561 8.56 -8.93 -7.19
CA SER A 561 8.57 -9.14 -5.73
C SER A 561 7.90 -10.45 -5.30
N PHE A 562 7.03 -11.00 -6.12
CA PHE A 562 6.25 -12.20 -5.84
C PHE A 562 6.27 -13.10 -7.06
N SER A 563 6.50 -14.40 -6.87
CA SER A 563 6.41 -15.36 -7.96
C SER A 563 5.00 -15.46 -8.54
N THR A 564 4.89 -16.13 -9.69
CA THR A 564 3.59 -16.43 -10.33
C THR A 564 2.76 -17.47 -9.57
N GLU A 565 3.31 -18.10 -8.52
CA GLU A 565 2.57 -19.02 -7.64
C GLU A 565 1.61 -18.28 -6.71
N TRP A 566 1.94 -17.05 -6.31
CA TRP A 566 1.03 -16.20 -5.56
C TRP A 566 -0.27 -15.97 -6.35
N LYS A 567 -1.41 -16.01 -5.65
CA LYS A 567 -2.73 -15.81 -6.24
C LYS A 567 -3.32 -14.48 -5.82
N LEU A 568 -4.07 -13.90 -6.75
CA LEU A 568 -4.69 -12.58 -6.66
C LEU A 568 -6.20 -12.74 -6.51
N ILE A 569 -6.75 -12.11 -5.48
CA ILE A 569 -8.17 -11.78 -5.41
C ILE A 569 -8.30 -10.30 -5.77
N ILE A 570 -8.94 -10.00 -6.90
CA ILE A 570 -9.34 -8.64 -7.24
C ILE A 570 -10.53 -8.30 -6.35
N SER A 571 -10.26 -7.88 -5.12
CA SER A 571 -11.30 -7.65 -4.11
C SER A 571 -12.17 -6.43 -4.40
N GLU A 572 -11.73 -5.58 -5.33
CA GLU A 572 -12.43 -4.40 -5.82
C GLU A 572 -11.99 -4.06 -7.24
N PHE A 573 -12.94 -3.96 -8.16
CA PHE A 573 -12.74 -3.30 -9.45
C PHE A 573 -14.08 -2.90 -10.07
N ALA A 574 -14.03 -1.96 -10.99
CA ALA A 574 -15.15 -1.65 -11.88
C ALA A 574 -14.66 -0.89 -13.12
N CYS A 575 -15.45 -0.98 -14.19
CA CYS A 575 -15.44 -0.02 -15.28
C CYS A 575 -16.70 0.85 -15.17
N GLY A 576 -16.57 2.17 -15.18
CA GLY A 576 -17.72 3.07 -15.12
C GLY A 576 -18.45 3.22 -16.46
N SER A 577 -19.66 3.78 -16.41
CA SER A 577 -20.46 4.11 -17.60
C SER A 577 -20.52 5.62 -17.89
N GLY A 578 -19.73 6.43 -17.19
CA GLY A 578 -19.76 7.89 -17.23
C GLY A 578 -20.79 8.50 -16.27
N GLY A 579 -20.32 9.25 -15.26
CA GLY A 579 -21.17 9.93 -14.29
C GLY A 579 -21.66 11.32 -14.73
N ALA A 580 -22.75 11.79 -14.13
CA ALA A 580 -23.38 13.08 -14.41
C ALA A 580 -22.49 14.30 -14.09
N TYR A 581 -21.46 14.13 -13.25
CA TYR A 581 -20.57 15.24 -12.84
C TYR A 581 -19.72 15.78 -14.00
N SER A 582 -19.32 14.92 -14.93
CA SER A 582 -18.44 15.30 -16.05
C SER A 582 -19.12 15.22 -17.42
N GLY A 583 -20.44 15.00 -17.47
CA GLY A 583 -21.20 14.92 -18.72
C GLY A 583 -22.60 14.35 -18.52
N VAL A 584 -23.22 13.88 -19.61
CA VAL A 584 -24.47 13.12 -19.52
C VAL A 584 -24.22 11.79 -18.80
N GLU A 585 -25.09 11.43 -17.86
CA GLU A 585 -25.06 10.15 -17.16
C GLU A 585 -25.22 8.98 -18.13
N GLY A 586 -24.44 7.92 -17.97
CA GLY A 586 -24.53 6.72 -18.81
C GLY A 586 -23.97 6.89 -20.23
N ARG A 587 -23.37 8.05 -20.55
CA ARG A 587 -22.85 8.37 -21.90
C ARG A 587 -21.86 7.33 -22.46
N ASN A 588 -21.19 6.58 -21.60
CA ASN A 588 -20.17 5.60 -21.98
C ASN A 588 -20.61 4.14 -21.69
N ALA A 589 -21.91 3.88 -21.49
CA ALA A 589 -22.45 2.53 -21.24
C ALA A 589 -22.04 1.49 -22.29
N LYS A 590 -22.03 1.86 -23.58
CA LYS A 590 -21.56 0.96 -24.66
C LYS A 590 -20.06 0.63 -24.56
N VAL A 591 -19.25 1.59 -24.15
CA VAL A 591 -17.81 1.39 -23.97
C VAL A 591 -17.56 0.48 -22.76
N GLN A 592 -18.34 0.63 -21.69
CA GLN A 592 -18.33 -0.28 -20.55
C GLN A 592 -18.70 -1.72 -20.95
N ALA A 593 -19.75 -1.90 -21.77
CA ALA A 593 -20.15 -3.23 -22.26
C ALA A 593 -19.05 -3.91 -23.09
N GLN A 594 -18.37 -3.14 -23.96
CA GLN A 594 -17.23 -3.63 -24.73
C GLN A 594 -16.06 -4.02 -23.81
N TRP A 595 -15.76 -3.18 -22.80
CA TRP A 595 -14.71 -3.46 -21.82
C TRP A 595 -14.98 -4.75 -21.04
N VAL A 596 -16.24 -5.01 -20.65
CA VAL A 596 -16.64 -6.25 -19.97
C VAL A 596 -16.51 -7.46 -20.90
N THR A 597 -16.87 -7.30 -22.19
CA THR A 597 -16.71 -8.35 -23.19
C THR A 597 -15.23 -8.74 -23.33
N GLU A 598 -14.35 -7.76 -23.52
CA GLU A 598 -12.90 -7.97 -23.66
C GLU A 598 -12.29 -8.58 -22.39
N MET A 599 -12.73 -8.15 -21.21
CA MET A 599 -12.31 -8.76 -19.94
C MET A 599 -12.61 -10.27 -19.90
N PHE A 600 -13.82 -10.69 -20.28
CA PHE A 600 -14.16 -12.11 -20.31
C PHE A 600 -13.43 -12.88 -21.42
N GLU A 601 -13.14 -12.24 -22.56
CA GLU A 601 -12.30 -12.84 -23.61
C GLU A 601 -10.90 -13.17 -23.08
N GLU A 602 -10.30 -12.29 -22.26
CA GLU A 602 -9.03 -12.55 -21.58
C GLU A 602 -9.13 -13.69 -20.55
N MET A 603 -10.16 -13.66 -19.70
CA MET A 603 -10.34 -14.64 -18.62
C MET A 603 -10.69 -16.04 -19.13
N ASN A 604 -11.41 -16.13 -20.25
CA ASN A 604 -11.86 -17.38 -20.85
C ASN A 604 -10.99 -17.86 -22.01
N ALA A 605 -9.90 -17.15 -22.32
CA ALA A 605 -8.96 -17.56 -23.36
C ALA A 605 -8.53 -19.02 -23.16
N ALA A 606 -8.50 -19.81 -24.23
CA ALA A 606 -8.04 -21.21 -24.18
C ALA A 606 -6.58 -21.35 -23.69
N THR A 607 -5.79 -20.30 -23.87
CA THR A 607 -4.45 -20.16 -23.31
C THR A 607 -4.35 -18.81 -22.60
N PRO A 608 -4.73 -18.73 -21.32
CA PRO A 608 -4.71 -17.48 -20.57
C PRO A 608 -3.30 -16.92 -20.44
N ALA A 609 -3.17 -15.59 -20.45
CA ALA A 609 -1.91 -14.92 -20.12
C ALA A 609 -1.54 -15.14 -18.63
N ASP A 610 -0.27 -14.99 -18.28
CA ASP A 610 0.20 -15.29 -16.91
C ASP A 610 -0.46 -14.42 -15.84
N TYR A 611 -0.81 -13.17 -16.16
CA TYR A 611 -1.56 -12.29 -15.25
C TYR A 611 -2.97 -12.83 -14.95
N ILE A 612 -3.65 -13.41 -15.95
CA ILE A 612 -4.93 -14.10 -15.76
C ILE A 612 -4.74 -15.36 -14.91
N LYS A 613 -3.65 -16.12 -15.13
CA LYS A 613 -3.32 -17.31 -14.34
C LYS A 613 -3.04 -17.03 -12.86
N GLN A 614 -2.87 -15.78 -12.42
CA GLN A 614 -2.82 -15.45 -10.99
C GLN A 614 -4.19 -15.10 -10.39
N ILE A 615 -5.15 -14.62 -11.21
CA ILE A 615 -6.45 -14.17 -10.73
C ILE A 615 -7.31 -15.38 -10.34
N ARG A 616 -7.81 -15.39 -9.10
CA ARG A 616 -8.66 -16.46 -8.56
C ARG A 616 -10.00 -15.97 -8.03
N GLY A 617 -10.12 -14.67 -7.81
CA GLY A 617 -11.38 -14.03 -7.46
C GLY A 617 -11.47 -12.65 -8.08
N ALA A 618 -12.68 -12.23 -8.44
CA ALA A 618 -12.97 -10.89 -8.93
C ALA A 618 -14.29 -10.39 -8.34
N VAL A 619 -14.24 -9.21 -7.71
CA VAL A 619 -15.37 -8.59 -7.03
C VAL A 619 -15.69 -7.26 -7.69
N TRP A 620 -16.81 -7.20 -8.40
CA TRP A 620 -17.29 -5.94 -8.96
C TRP A 620 -17.77 -5.00 -7.86
N PHE A 621 -17.33 -3.74 -7.90
CA PHE A 621 -17.76 -2.72 -6.95
C PHE A 621 -19.04 -2.02 -7.45
N ASN A 622 -20.20 -2.46 -6.95
CA ASN A 622 -21.52 -1.99 -7.37
C ASN A 622 -22.00 -0.82 -6.48
N ALA A 623 -21.25 0.29 -6.53
CA ALA A 623 -21.61 1.54 -5.85
C ALA A 623 -21.10 2.75 -6.63
N ASN A 624 -21.90 3.82 -6.67
CA ASN A 624 -21.49 5.08 -7.31
C ASN A 624 -20.70 5.97 -6.35
N ASP A 625 -19.78 6.75 -6.91
CA ASP A 625 -19.22 7.91 -6.22
C ASP A 625 -20.04 9.16 -6.52
N TYR A 626 -20.02 10.12 -5.60
CA TYR A 626 -20.79 11.35 -5.70
C TYR A 626 -19.91 12.58 -5.43
N VAL A 627 -20.18 13.65 -6.18
CA VAL A 627 -19.78 15.02 -5.82
C VAL A 627 -21.05 15.80 -5.48
N GLY A 628 -21.26 16.06 -4.19
CA GLY A 628 -22.55 16.54 -3.70
C GLY A 628 -23.62 15.46 -3.92
N ASN A 629 -24.69 15.79 -4.65
CA ASN A 629 -25.76 14.85 -5.00
C ASN A 629 -25.67 14.37 -6.45
N VAL A 630 -24.54 14.62 -7.13
CA VAL A 630 -24.33 14.28 -8.53
C VAL A 630 -23.38 13.08 -8.60
N ILE A 631 -23.77 12.05 -9.35
CA ILE A 631 -22.91 10.88 -9.57
C ILE A 631 -21.64 11.32 -10.31
N SER A 632 -20.49 11.16 -9.70
CA SER A 632 -19.19 11.40 -10.33
C SER A 632 -18.69 10.16 -11.05
N ASN A 633 -18.66 9.01 -10.39
CA ASN A 633 -18.27 7.73 -10.99
C ASN A 633 -19.49 6.81 -10.94
N ARG A 634 -20.08 6.50 -12.11
CA ARG A 634 -21.23 5.59 -12.22
C ARG A 634 -20.75 4.16 -12.42
N LEU A 635 -20.58 3.42 -11.31
CA LEU A 635 -20.05 2.03 -11.29
C LEU A 635 -21.12 0.98 -10.97
N GLN A 636 -22.26 1.43 -10.47
CA GLN A 636 -23.38 0.56 -10.15
C GLN A 636 -24.02 0.02 -11.44
N LEU A 637 -24.30 -1.28 -11.45
CA LEU A 637 -24.93 -2.04 -12.53
C LEU A 637 -26.45 -2.10 -12.41
N VAL A 638 -26.97 -2.05 -11.18
CA VAL A 638 -28.41 -2.23 -10.88
C VAL A 638 -28.87 -1.29 -9.78
N ALA A 639 -30.13 -0.88 -9.82
CA ALA A 639 -30.68 0.00 -8.79
C ALA A 639 -30.76 -0.71 -7.43
N ARG A 640 -30.33 -0.01 -6.38
CA ARG A 640 -30.63 -0.39 -5.00
C ARG A 640 -32.14 -0.30 -4.74
N PRO A 641 -32.73 -1.17 -3.90
CA PRO A 641 -34.09 -0.98 -3.39
C PRO A 641 -34.34 0.47 -2.96
N SER A 642 -35.48 1.04 -3.37
CA SER A 642 -35.88 2.43 -3.14
C SER A 642 -35.08 3.54 -3.84
N SER A 643 -34.07 3.20 -4.65
CA SER A 643 -33.39 4.17 -5.51
C SER A 643 -34.26 4.55 -6.71
N SER A 644 -34.24 5.82 -7.10
CA SER A 644 -34.84 6.31 -8.35
C SER A 644 -33.90 6.22 -9.55
N GLU A 645 -32.64 5.83 -9.33
CA GLU A 645 -31.65 5.65 -10.39
C GLU A 645 -32.08 4.52 -11.33
N LYS A 646 -31.86 4.72 -12.63
CA LYS A 646 -32.17 3.72 -13.67
C LYS A 646 -30.89 3.26 -14.33
N TYR A 647 -30.85 1.98 -14.67
CA TYR A 647 -29.70 1.32 -15.29
C TYR A 647 -30.10 0.53 -16.55
N ASP A 648 -31.25 0.86 -17.15
CA ASP A 648 -31.76 0.21 -18.36
C ASP A 648 -30.80 0.39 -19.56
N ASP A 649 -30.00 1.46 -19.54
CA ASP A 649 -28.93 1.74 -20.49
C ASP A 649 -27.74 0.77 -20.40
N LEU A 650 -27.67 -0.05 -19.34
CA LEU A 650 -26.62 -1.05 -19.12
C LEU A 650 -27.04 -2.47 -19.59
N ALA A 651 -28.11 -2.61 -20.36
CA ALA A 651 -28.56 -3.91 -20.89
C ALA A 651 -27.44 -4.65 -21.66
N ASP A 652 -26.66 -3.94 -22.47
CA ASP A 652 -25.53 -4.52 -23.20
C ASP A 652 -24.40 -4.97 -22.25
N THR A 653 -24.16 -4.23 -21.15
CA THR A 653 -23.21 -4.61 -20.11
C THR A 653 -23.65 -5.90 -19.42
N MET A 654 -24.94 -6.04 -19.09
CA MET A 654 -25.48 -7.26 -18.51
C MET A 654 -25.38 -8.46 -19.45
N ALA A 655 -25.68 -8.25 -20.74
CA ALA A 655 -25.53 -9.29 -21.76
C ALA A 655 -24.07 -9.73 -21.91
N ALA A 656 -23.11 -8.80 -21.82
CA ALA A 656 -21.68 -9.11 -21.84
C ALA A 656 -21.26 -9.99 -20.64
N PHE A 657 -21.73 -9.67 -19.43
CA PHE A 657 -21.52 -10.53 -18.26
C PHE A 657 -22.14 -11.92 -18.46
N GLN A 658 -23.43 -11.98 -18.82
CA GLN A 658 -24.13 -13.25 -19.01
C GLN A 658 -23.43 -14.16 -20.04
N LYS A 659 -23.00 -13.59 -21.17
CA LYS A 659 -22.22 -14.32 -22.18
C LYS A 659 -20.88 -14.79 -21.61
N GLY A 660 -20.15 -13.91 -20.91
CA GLY A 660 -18.88 -14.22 -20.30
C GLY A 660 -18.94 -15.39 -19.31
N PHE A 661 -19.98 -15.44 -18.48
CA PHE A 661 -20.22 -16.57 -17.57
C PHE A 661 -20.59 -17.86 -18.32
N ALA A 662 -21.46 -17.79 -19.33
CA ALA A 662 -21.80 -18.94 -20.15
C ALA A 662 -20.56 -19.54 -20.85
N ASP A 663 -19.65 -18.70 -21.34
CA ASP A 663 -18.39 -19.13 -21.95
C ASP A 663 -17.44 -19.76 -20.89
N GLN A 664 -17.38 -19.21 -19.67
CA GLN A 664 -16.60 -19.77 -18.57
C GLN A 664 -17.11 -21.17 -18.20
N ASP A 665 -18.43 -21.31 -17.99
CA ASP A 665 -19.07 -22.56 -17.60
C ASP A 665 -18.89 -23.64 -18.67
N ALA A 666 -19.04 -23.28 -19.95
CA ALA A 666 -18.76 -24.16 -21.07
C ALA A 666 -17.29 -24.62 -21.09
N ARG A 667 -16.34 -23.73 -20.78
CA ARG A 667 -14.90 -24.05 -20.72
C ARG A 667 -14.56 -25.02 -19.59
N ILE A 668 -15.16 -24.86 -18.41
CA ILE A 668 -14.87 -25.70 -17.23
C ILE A 668 -15.78 -26.93 -17.11
N GLY A 669 -16.73 -27.11 -18.04
CA GLY A 669 -17.65 -28.25 -18.04
C GLY A 669 -18.71 -28.20 -16.93
N LYS A 670 -19.02 -27.01 -16.40
CA LYS A 670 -20.13 -26.79 -15.48
C LYS A 670 -21.43 -26.77 -16.31
N LYS A 671 -22.39 -27.63 -15.97
CA LYS A 671 -23.66 -27.76 -16.71
C LYS A 671 -24.77 -26.96 -16.07
#